data_AF-A0A926B925-F1
#
_entry.id   AF-A0A926B925-F1
#
_cell.length_a   1.000
_cell.length_b   1.000
_cell.length_c   1.000
_cell.angle_alpha   90.00
_cell.angle_beta   90.00
_cell.angle_gamma   90.00
#
_symmetry.space_group_name_H-M   'P 1'
#
loop_
_entity.id
_entity.type
_entity.pdbx_description
1 polymer ?
#
loop_
_entity_poly.entity_id
_entity_poly.type
_entity_poly.pdbx_seq_one_letter_code
_entity_poly.pdbx_strand_id
1 'polypeptide(L)'
;MHELKIFVSSPGDVAEERALTGRVLSRLAGEFSRRTRLNPIFWEHEPLLATSTFQEQIVSPSEADIVICIIWSRLGTRLPGQFRRADGTTYASGTEYEFEIAAEAHKSHGKPELLVYRKTTYPMVDLQDEQIVRSRLDQKRALDSFIKHWFHDEQEGTLVAAFHPFEQPVDFEEKLEIHLRKLIESRLPPGLAHVEAAQPSWTQGSPFRGLAVFEPEHAAVFCGRSKATSEVVAALREQARAGMAFVLVTGMSGGGKSSLLRAGVLTLLDTPGVIEDVALVRRCLMRPGDGGRDPLIGLATALLRPGALPEIAQVAELAEDDAVGLAEKLAARPDSVSALVGEALVHAATALERSKGLTRTPRARLALVVDQLEEVFTHDPDPARRQAFITVLSVLARSGRAWVLATLRSDFYARLEENPELIDLSRGHGTYQLPALVPAEITALIRQPAQAAGLAYEEDPVKGRLDDVLRDAATRDPRALPLLEFTLEELYGHRTETGLMTHAAYQEIGGMEGAIARRAEEIFNDLDDESQAAFDATMHDLVGLDCAEGDPATRRWADQEKAGARPGAKAFLDAFLAARLLIADLRGTGQEARPAVTLAHEALLTSWPRLCTWLEENRTLLRARSRVSAAAAQWTQEGCSPDFLLAGGKPLDEARMVFASLRDRLSAVEIAFVESSSAHVDERDRELGDMRGRLDLMDVNAVRQPLANLFITGGLGGAISSFVVYTIIRRAPLDPPVVAIMGIWVGFVLLMGGMAIITLRKTRMPKSLVSGQMILTWGTIAVACLVNGINNQLLELPLNTLVCSAALFLAIGFATTAGVIQYRLLVASLFLTAGSLVLAYWPLHAMLIFGVLWGVVFTGFGIWLRTGGGALGGSGVAVK
;
A
#
# COMPACT_ATOMS: atom_id res chain seq x y z
N MET A 1 36.89 23.91 32.33
CA MET A 1 36.42 23.66 30.95
C MET A 1 36.16 25.02 30.33
N HIS A 2 36.74 25.34 29.17
CA HIS A 2 36.48 26.62 28.50
C HIS A 2 34.99 26.62 28.10
N GLU A 3 34.25 27.67 28.43
CA GLU A 3 32.89 27.86 27.93
C GLU A 3 32.95 28.77 26.71
N LEU A 4 32.26 28.39 25.63
CA LEU A 4 32.07 29.21 24.43
C LEU A 4 30.61 29.66 24.39
N LYS A 5 30.40 30.97 24.51
CA LYS A 5 29.07 31.56 24.39
C LYS A 5 28.73 31.78 22.91
N ILE A 6 27.64 31.19 22.45
CA ILE A 6 27.20 31.29 21.05
C ILE A 6 25.84 31.99 21.02
N PHE A 7 25.80 33.22 20.53
CA PHE A 7 24.58 34.00 20.45
C PHE A 7 23.89 33.78 19.10
N VAL A 8 22.60 33.42 19.10
CA VAL A 8 21.83 33.20 17.87
C VAL A 8 20.86 34.35 17.65
N SER A 9 21.19 35.21 16.68
CA SER A 9 20.35 36.31 16.21
C SER A 9 19.55 35.86 14.99
N SER A 10 18.23 35.90 15.08
CA SER A 10 17.36 35.52 13.95
C SER A 10 15.96 36.12 14.08
N PRO A 11 15.39 36.69 13.00
CA PRO A 11 14.01 37.13 12.95
C PRO A 11 13.02 35.95 12.91
N GLY A 12 11.74 36.22 13.16
CA GLY A 12 10.72 35.16 13.30
C GLY A 12 10.42 34.35 12.04
N ASP A 13 10.78 34.83 10.85
CA ASP A 13 10.51 34.17 9.56
C ASP A 13 11.53 33.06 9.21
N VAL A 14 12.56 32.85 10.03
CA VAL A 14 13.58 31.80 9.89
C VAL A 14 13.61 30.86 11.10
N ALA A 15 12.45 30.61 11.70
CA ALA A 15 12.34 29.76 12.88
C ALA A 15 12.74 28.29 12.62
N GLU A 16 12.55 27.79 11.39
CA GLU A 16 13.03 26.46 11.00
C GLU A 16 14.56 26.39 11.04
N GLU A 17 15.25 27.38 10.47
CA GLU A 17 16.70 27.49 10.51
C GLU A 17 17.22 27.73 11.93
N ARG A 18 16.46 28.43 12.78
CA ARG A 18 16.77 28.54 14.22
C ARG A 18 16.70 27.19 14.92
N ALA A 19 15.64 26.40 14.69
CA ALA A 19 15.51 25.06 15.26
C ALA A 19 16.63 24.13 14.76
N LEU A 20 16.99 24.22 13.47
CA LEU A 20 18.16 23.54 12.90
C LEU A 20 19.47 23.98 13.59
N THR A 21 19.63 25.27 13.86
CA THR A 21 20.79 25.79 14.61
C THR A 21 20.89 25.18 16.00
N GLY A 22 19.77 25.07 16.73
CA GLY A 22 19.72 24.38 18.02
C GLY A 22 20.13 22.91 17.93
N ARG A 23 19.70 22.20 16.88
CA ARG A 23 20.10 20.81 16.62
C ARG A 23 21.59 20.69 16.29
N VAL A 24 22.13 21.54 15.41
CA VAL A 24 23.55 21.59 15.07
C VAL A 24 24.38 21.88 16.33
N LEU A 25 23.99 22.89 17.10
CA LEU A 25 24.69 23.24 18.35
C LEU A 25 24.62 22.13 19.39
N SER A 26 23.52 21.38 19.47
CA SER A 26 23.41 20.20 20.34
C SER A 26 24.32 19.06 19.88
N ARG A 27 24.39 18.80 18.57
CA ARG A 27 25.31 17.80 17.98
C ARG A 27 26.77 18.19 18.21
N LEU A 28 27.14 19.44 17.93
CA LEU A 28 28.48 19.97 18.18
C LEU A 28 28.77 20.07 19.68
N ALA A 29 27.79 20.34 20.52
CA ALA A 29 27.96 20.29 21.97
C ALA A 29 28.30 18.87 22.41
N GLY A 30 27.64 17.83 21.89
CA GLY A 30 28.02 16.44 22.14
C GLY A 30 29.42 16.10 21.61
N GLU A 31 29.78 16.59 20.42
CA GLU A 31 31.11 16.39 19.83
C GLU A 31 32.23 17.06 20.63
N PHE A 32 32.00 18.31 21.07
CA PHE A 32 32.99 19.17 21.70
C PHE A 32 32.87 19.27 23.22
N SER A 33 31.86 18.69 23.87
CA SER A 33 31.59 18.84 25.32
C SER A 33 32.77 18.49 26.21
N ARG A 34 33.70 17.68 25.70
CA ARG A 34 34.94 17.28 26.39
C ARG A 34 36.03 18.36 26.35
N ARG A 35 36.03 19.19 25.30
CA ARG A 35 37.03 20.23 25.02
C ARG A 35 36.54 21.62 25.43
N THR A 36 35.25 21.87 25.27
CA THR A 36 34.60 23.14 25.56
C THR A 36 33.11 22.94 25.84
N ARG A 37 32.54 23.75 26.73
CA ARG A 37 31.09 23.80 26.92
C ARG A 37 30.52 24.81 25.94
N LEU A 38 29.72 24.35 24.99
CA LEU A 38 28.96 25.26 24.13
C LEU A 38 27.72 25.74 24.90
N ASN A 39 27.59 27.05 25.07
CA ASN A 39 26.44 27.67 25.70
C ASN A 39 25.67 28.48 24.64
N PRO A 40 24.68 27.87 23.99
CA PRO A 40 23.87 28.55 22.99
C PRO A 40 22.85 29.47 23.68
N ILE A 41 22.87 30.74 23.33
CA ILE A 41 21.97 31.77 23.88
C ILE A 41 20.88 32.03 22.83
N PHE A 42 19.68 31.51 23.12
CA PHE A 42 18.45 31.80 22.41
C PHE A 42 17.60 32.73 23.28
N TRP A 43 17.39 33.96 22.83
CA TRP A 43 16.68 35.00 23.60
C TRP A 43 15.22 34.64 23.96
N GLU A 44 14.60 33.68 23.28
CA GLU A 44 13.20 33.27 23.46
C GLU A 44 12.94 32.34 24.66
N HIS A 45 13.99 31.86 25.32
CA HIS A 45 13.92 30.92 26.45
C HIS A 45 14.28 31.55 27.80
N GLU A 46 14.73 32.81 27.81
CA GLU A 46 15.03 33.57 29.02
C GLU A 46 13.71 34.06 29.68
N PRO A 47 13.49 33.82 30.97
CA PRO A 47 12.28 34.28 31.67
C PRO A 47 12.25 35.82 31.73
N LEU A 48 11.44 36.43 30.88
CA LEU A 48 11.28 37.89 30.82
C LEU A 48 10.55 38.41 32.07
N LEU A 49 11.26 39.19 32.88
CA LEU A 49 10.67 39.91 34.01
C LEU A 49 9.96 41.17 33.53
N ALA A 50 8.74 41.43 34.01
CA ALA A 50 7.94 42.61 33.65
C ALA A 50 8.52 43.96 34.14
N THR A 51 9.65 43.93 34.86
CA THR A 51 10.27 45.10 35.50
C THR A 51 11.30 45.83 34.63
N SER A 52 11.66 45.30 33.45
CA SER A 52 12.62 45.94 32.52
C SER A 52 12.30 45.61 31.06
N THR A 53 12.93 46.31 30.11
CA THR A 53 12.65 46.10 28.68
C THR A 53 13.30 44.81 28.15
N PHE A 54 12.70 44.23 27.10
CA PHE A 54 13.09 42.94 26.49
C PHE A 54 14.60 42.78 26.23
N GLN A 55 15.29 43.86 25.82
CA GLN A 55 16.71 43.81 25.46
C GLN A 55 17.67 44.03 26.66
N GLU A 56 17.20 44.57 27.79
CA GLU A 56 18.05 44.84 28.98
C GLU A 56 18.33 43.58 29.81
N GLN A 57 17.58 42.51 29.55
CA GLN A 57 17.66 41.24 30.30
C GLN A 57 18.45 40.15 29.55
N ILE A 58 18.81 40.37 28.28
CA ILE A 58 19.51 39.41 27.44
C ILE A 58 21.02 39.64 27.57
N VAL A 59 21.81 38.56 27.67
CA VAL A 59 23.28 38.62 27.58
C VAL A 59 23.68 39.35 26.29
N SER A 60 24.47 40.42 26.41
CA SER A 60 24.84 41.24 25.25
C SER A 60 25.56 40.40 24.19
N PRO A 61 25.22 40.56 22.88
CA PRO A 61 25.94 39.91 21.79
C PRO A 61 27.45 40.20 21.79
N SER A 62 27.88 41.33 22.36
CA SER A 62 29.30 41.69 22.52
C SER A 62 30.06 40.78 23.49
N GLU A 63 29.37 40.10 24.40
CA GLU A 63 29.97 39.17 25.37
C GLU A 63 30.06 37.73 24.85
N ALA A 64 29.55 37.47 23.64
CA ALA A 64 29.62 36.15 23.02
C ALA A 64 31.02 35.88 22.42
N ASP A 65 31.36 34.61 22.23
CA ASP A 65 32.55 34.21 21.46
C ASP A 65 32.23 34.10 19.97
N ILE A 66 31.01 33.68 19.63
CA ILE A 66 30.50 33.52 18.27
C ILE A 66 29.08 34.10 18.21
N VAL A 67 28.78 34.86 17.17
CA VAL A 67 27.43 35.34 16.84
C VAL A 67 27.00 34.71 15.51
N ILE A 68 25.88 34.00 15.53
CA ILE A 68 25.23 33.45 14.33
C ILE A 68 24.05 34.36 14.00
N CYS A 69 24.08 35.01 12.84
CA CYS A 69 22.99 35.83 12.34
C CYS A 69 22.33 35.15 11.14
N ILE A 70 21.04 34.84 11.23
CA ILE A 70 20.25 34.19 10.17
C ILE A 70 19.22 35.19 9.67
N ILE A 71 19.18 35.47 8.37
CA ILE A 71 18.30 36.51 7.82
C ILE A 71 17.63 36.03 6.53
N TRP A 72 16.37 36.41 6.29
CA TRP A 72 15.64 36.07 5.06
C TRP A 72 14.85 37.21 4.43
N SER A 73 13.63 37.48 4.92
CA SER A 73 12.66 38.37 4.26
C SER A 73 12.34 39.63 5.06
N ARG A 74 12.66 39.63 6.35
CA ARG A 74 12.48 40.74 7.30
C ARG A 74 13.70 40.87 8.21
N LEU A 75 13.87 42.05 8.81
CA LEU A 75 14.91 42.29 9.82
C LEU A 75 14.40 42.09 11.25
N GLY A 76 13.09 42.22 11.49
CA GLY A 76 12.51 42.03 12.83
C GLY A 76 11.61 43.18 13.25
N THR A 77 11.17 43.17 14.51
CA THR A 77 10.34 44.24 15.09
C THR A 77 11.20 45.42 15.53
N ARG A 78 10.68 46.64 15.37
CA ARG A 78 11.34 47.88 15.83
C ARG A 78 11.58 47.84 17.33
N LEU A 79 12.77 48.27 17.75
CA LEU A 79 13.11 48.43 19.15
C LEU A 79 12.52 49.72 19.74
N PRO A 80 12.27 49.78 21.06
CA PRO A 80 11.87 51.01 21.74
C PRO A 80 12.93 52.12 21.59
N GLY A 81 12.50 53.39 21.55
CA GLY A 81 13.37 54.54 21.24
C GLY A 81 14.51 54.86 22.21
N GLN A 82 14.67 54.06 23.27
CA GLN A 82 15.79 54.09 24.21
C GLN A 82 17.05 53.40 23.67
N PHE A 83 16.90 52.47 22.71
CA PHE A 83 18.03 51.85 22.02
C PHE A 83 18.41 52.71 20.81
N ARG A 84 19.48 53.51 20.97
CA ARG A 84 20.01 54.41 19.93
C ARG A 84 21.47 54.09 19.64
N ARG A 85 21.87 54.31 18.39
CA ARG A 85 23.27 54.30 17.96
C ARG A 85 24.04 55.43 18.65
N ALA A 86 25.36 55.34 18.65
CA ALA A 86 26.24 56.37 19.23
C ALA A 86 26.04 57.77 18.60
N ASP A 87 25.52 57.83 17.38
CA ASP A 87 25.18 59.05 16.64
C ASP A 87 23.77 59.61 16.97
N GLY A 88 23.01 58.93 17.84
CA GLY A 88 21.66 59.33 18.26
C GLY A 88 20.51 58.83 17.36
N THR A 89 20.80 58.09 16.29
CA THR A 89 19.78 57.46 15.42
C THR A 89 19.22 56.18 16.04
N THR A 90 18.01 55.78 15.64
CA THR A 90 17.32 54.59 16.18
C THR A 90 17.55 53.36 15.31
N TYR A 91 17.76 52.20 15.92
CA TYR A 91 17.78 50.92 15.21
C TYR A 91 16.40 50.59 14.62
N ALA A 92 16.38 50.06 13.40
CA ALA A 92 15.19 49.61 12.69
C ALA A 92 14.66 48.27 13.24
N SER A 93 15.50 47.44 13.87
CA SER A 93 15.04 46.19 14.52
C SER A 93 15.99 45.64 15.59
N GLY A 94 15.51 44.64 16.35
CA GLY A 94 16.32 43.87 17.30
C GLY A 94 17.51 43.16 16.67
N THR A 95 17.31 42.48 15.53
CA THR A 95 18.40 41.78 14.81
C THR A 95 19.45 42.76 14.29
N GLU A 96 19.06 43.98 13.89
CA GLU A 96 20.04 45.02 13.51
C GLU A 96 20.91 45.42 14.69
N TYR A 97 20.28 45.72 15.82
CA TYR A 97 20.97 46.08 17.05
C TYR A 97 21.96 44.99 17.48
N GLU A 98 21.53 43.73 17.46
CA GLU A 98 22.37 42.59 17.83
C GLU A 98 23.58 42.44 16.92
N PHE A 99 23.38 42.61 15.61
CA PHE A 99 24.47 42.53 14.63
C PHE A 99 25.45 43.70 14.76
N GLU A 100 24.96 44.94 14.88
CA GLU A 100 25.83 46.13 14.94
C GLU A 100 26.68 46.13 16.21
N ILE A 101 26.10 45.78 17.36
CA ILE A 101 26.84 45.64 18.63
C ILE A 101 27.92 44.56 18.52
N ALA A 102 27.61 43.41 17.91
CA ALA A 102 28.59 42.35 17.70
C ALA A 102 29.71 42.76 16.73
N ALA A 103 29.37 43.46 15.64
CA ALA A 103 30.33 43.91 14.64
C ALA A 103 31.27 45.01 15.18
N GLU A 104 30.74 45.95 15.96
CA GLU A 104 31.54 46.97 16.65
C GLU A 104 32.47 46.35 17.70
N ALA A 105 31.98 45.35 18.45
CA ALA A 105 32.81 44.60 19.37
C ALA A 105 33.94 43.86 18.64
N HIS A 106 33.64 43.18 17.53
CA HIS A 106 34.67 42.52 16.74
C HIS A 106 35.75 43.50 16.26
N LYS A 107 35.37 44.69 15.77
CA LYS A 107 36.31 45.72 15.31
C LYS A 107 37.21 46.25 16.44
N SER A 108 36.69 46.37 17.66
CA SER A 108 37.42 46.97 18.78
C SER A 108 38.34 46.00 19.53
N HIS A 109 37.97 44.72 19.64
CA HIS A 109 38.72 43.73 20.45
C HIS A 109 38.75 42.32 19.86
N GLY A 110 38.36 42.13 18.58
CA GLY A 110 38.51 40.87 17.85
C GLY A 110 37.51 39.76 18.21
N LYS A 111 36.48 40.07 19.00
CA LYS A 111 35.40 39.15 19.38
C LYS A 111 34.05 39.89 19.43
N PRO A 112 32.91 39.22 19.16
CA PRO A 112 32.73 37.83 18.72
C PRO A 112 33.15 37.60 17.25
N GLU A 113 33.29 36.35 16.81
CA GLU A 113 33.31 36.01 15.37
C GLU A 113 31.87 36.04 14.83
N LEU A 114 31.64 36.67 13.67
CA LEU A 114 30.30 36.80 13.09
C LEU A 114 30.13 35.85 11.91
N LEU A 115 29.16 34.93 12.01
CA LEU A 115 28.67 34.11 10.91
C LEU A 115 27.31 34.62 10.45
N VAL A 116 27.21 35.06 9.21
CA VAL A 116 25.95 35.58 8.64
C VAL A 116 25.44 34.64 7.56
N TYR A 117 24.21 34.17 7.71
CA TYR A 117 23.53 33.30 6.75
C TYR A 117 22.31 34.01 6.18
N ARG A 118 22.20 33.99 4.85
CA ARG A 118 21.11 34.66 4.14
C ARG A 118 20.31 33.66 3.30
N LYS A 119 19.02 33.52 3.60
CA LYS A 119 18.12 32.73 2.76
C LYS A 119 17.78 33.49 1.48
N THR A 120 17.91 32.85 0.31
CA THR A 120 17.73 33.50 -1.00
C THR A 120 16.43 33.15 -1.71
N THR A 121 15.65 32.21 -1.18
CA THR A 121 14.33 31.88 -1.73
C THR A 121 13.37 33.08 -1.69
N TYR A 122 12.49 33.20 -2.68
CA TYR A 122 11.51 34.28 -2.71
C TYR A 122 10.46 34.12 -1.60
N PRO A 123 10.21 35.16 -0.78
CA PRO A 123 9.12 35.12 0.18
C PRO A 123 7.78 35.20 -0.54
N MET A 124 6.89 34.26 -0.25
CA MET A 124 5.52 34.28 -0.73
C MET A 124 4.68 35.15 0.22
N VAL A 125 3.92 36.10 -0.34
CA VAL A 125 3.05 37.00 0.42
C VAL A 125 1.64 36.87 -0.11
N ASP A 126 0.68 36.70 0.81
CA ASP A 126 -0.74 36.73 0.47
C ASP A 126 -1.15 38.16 0.07
N LEU A 127 -1.70 38.32 -1.14
CA LEU A 127 -2.10 39.61 -1.70
C LEU A 127 -3.50 40.06 -1.26
N GLN A 128 -4.22 39.27 -0.46
CA GLN A 128 -5.57 39.61 0.00
C GLN A 128 -5.60 40.76 1.02
N ASP A 129 -4.55 40.93 1.82
CA ASP A 129 -4.44 41.99 2.83
C ASP A 129 -3.35 43.01 2.46
N GLU A 130 -3.79 44.17 1.97
CA GLU A 130 -2.89 45.24 1.52
C GLU A 130 -1.99 45.78 2.65
N GLN A 131 -2.46 45.74 3.90
CA GLN A 131 -1.70 46.26 5.04
C GLN A 131 -0.56 45.31 5.43
N ILE A 132 -0.81 43.99 5.38
CA ILE A 132 0.23 42.97 5.57
C ILE A 132 1.26 43.04 4.43
N VAL A 133 0.81 43.19 3.17
CA VAL A 133 1.69 43.34 2.01
C VAL A 133 2.61 44.55 2.17
N ARG A 134 2.06 45.73 2.53
CA ARG A 134 2.85 46.95 2.76
C ARG A 134 3.88 46.76 3.89
N SER A 135 3.47 46.17 5.01
CA SER A 135 4.36 45.89 6.15
C SER A 135 5.52 44.95 5.76
N ARG A 136 5.24 43.89 5.02
CA ARG A 136 6.27 42.95 4.50
C ARG A 136 7.20 43.64 3.50
N LEU A 137 6.68 44.51 2.63
CA LEU A 137 7.49 45.29 1.69
C LEU A 137 8.44 46.26 2.41
N ASP A 138 7.96 46.95 3.45
CA ASP A 138 8.79 47.86 4.24
C ASP A 138 9.90 47.11 5.00
N GLN A 139 9.60 45.93 5.54
CA GLN A 139 10.60 45.03 6.14
C GLN A 139 11.65 44.55 5.13
N LYS A 140 11.21 44.20 3.90
CA LYS A 140 12.12 43.80 2.83
C LYS A 140 13.03 44.95 2.40
N ARG A 141 12.50 46.17 2.31
CA ARG A 141 13.29 47.39 2.03
C ARG A 141 14.30 47.68 3.13
N ALA A 142 13.90 47.56 4.39
CA ALA A 142 14.82 47.71 5.53
C ALA A 142 15.96 46.68 5.45
N LEU A 143 15.64 45.43 5.11
CA LEU A 143 16.63 44.38 4.88
C LEU A 143 17.57 44.68 3.73
N ASP A 144 17.05 45.11 2.59
CA ASP A 144 17.89 45.43 1.43
C ASP A 144 18.84 46.61 1.74
N SER A 145 18.36 47.63 2.47
CA SER A 145 19.20 48.73 2.96
C SER A 145 20.28 48.25 3.93
N PHE A 146 19.94 47.39 4.89
CA PHE A 146 20.90 46.80 5.83
C PHE A 146 21.98 46.01 5.11
N ILE A 147 21.60 45.14 4.17
CA ILE A 147 22.53 44.32 3.38
C ILE A 147 23.42 45.20 2.50
N LYS A 148 22.86 46.25 1.90
CA LYS A 148 23.63 47.20 1.09
C LYS A 148 24.67 47.93 1.92
N HIS A 149 24.31 48.39 3.11
CA HIS A 149 25.21 49.17 3.97
C HIS A 149 26.35 48.32 4.56
N TRP A 150 26.08 47.10 5.01
CA TRP A 150 27.07 46.30 5.75
C TRP A 150 27.88 45.33 4.90
N PHE A 151 27.33 44.88 3.76
CA PHE A 151 27.97 43.85 2.94
C PHE A 151 28.41 44.34 1.57
N HIS A 152 28.00 45.55 1.13
CA HIS A 152 28.42 46.12 -0.15
C HIS A 152 29.18 47.42 0.04
N ASP A 153 30.15 47.65 -0.83
CA ASP A 153 30.89 48.92 -0.89
C ASP A 153 29.97 50.00 -1.48
N GLU A 154 29.81 51.14 -0.78
CA GLU A 154 28.94 52.25 -1.23
C GLU A 154 29.42 52.91 -2.53
N GLN A 155 30.69 52.74 -2.92
CA GLN A 155 31.30 53.33 -4.12
C GLN A 155 31.46 52.32 -5.27
N GLU A 156 31.80 51.06 -5.00
CA GLU A 156 32.11 50.06 -6.04
C GLU A 156 31.08 48.91 -6.16
N GLY A 157 30.18 48.74 -5.19
CA GLY A 157 29.19 47.66 -5.19
C GLY A 157 29.78 46.25 -4.96
N THR A 158 31.07 46.15 -4.64
CA THR A 158 31.78 44.92 -4.31
C THR A 158 31.48 44.46 -2.88
N LEU A 159 31.61 43.15 -2.62
CA LEU A 159 31.35 42.57 -1.28
C LEU A 159 32.44 42.97 -0.28
N VAL A 160 32.08 43.73 0.76
CA VAL A 160 32.99 44.20 1.83
C VAL A 160 33.06 43.19 2.98
N ALA A 161 31.99 42.43 3.20
CA ALA A 161 31.92 41.39 4.22
C ALA A 161 31.26 40.13 3.64
N ALA A 162 31.71 38.95 4.10
CA ALA A 162 31.16 37.69 3.63
C ALA A 162 29.84 37.36 4.35
N PHE A 163 28.84 36.92 3.58
CA PHE A 163 27.66 36.22 4.08
C PHE A 163 27.48 34.92 3.30
N HIS A 164 26.80 33.94 3.89
CA HIS A 164 26.61 32.61 3.33
C HIS A 164 25.18 32.46 2.80
N PRO A 165 24.97 32.52 1.46
CA PRO A 165 23.66 32.30 0.88
C PRO A 165 23.25 30.82 1.00
N PHE A 166 21.95 30.58 1.20
CA PHE A 166 21.35 29.25 1.15
C PHE A 166 19.90 29.34 0.65
N GLU A 167 19.42 28.26 0.01
CA GLU A 167 18.03 28.18 -0.44
C GLU A 167 17.22 27.23 0.42
N GLN A 168 17.75 26.03 0.64
CA GLN A 168 17.08 24.99 1.41
C GLN A 168 17.60 24.93 2.85
N PRO A 169 16.75 24.60 3.83
CA PRO A 169 17.16 24.45 5.23
C PRO A 169 18.27 23.40 5.43
N VAL A 170 18.32 22.36 4.58
CA VAL A 170 19.39 21.35 4.62
C VAL A 170 20.76 21.93 4.26
N ASP A 171 20.83 22.80 3.25
CA ASP A 171 22.08 23.45 2.84
C ASP A 171 22.59 24.36 3.96
N PHE A 172 21.66 25.01 4.67
CA PHE A 172 21.96 25.82 5.84
C PHE A 172 22.53 24.97 6.97
N GLU A 173 21.87 23.85 7.32
CA GLU A 173 22.30 22.96 8.40
C GLU A 173 23.75 22.46 8.16
N GLU A 174 24.03 21.99 6.94
CA GLU A 174 25.35 21.48 6.57
C GLU A 174 26.43 22.57 6.59
N LYS A 175 26.16 23.74 6.00
CA LYS A 175 27.10 24.88 6.02
C LYS A 175 27.38 25.34 7.45
N LEU A 176 26.32 25.49 8.25
CA LEU A 176 26.43 25.93 9.64
C LEU A 176 27.29 24.97 10.46
N GLU A 177 27.07 23.67 10.33
CA GLU A 177 27.84 22.65 11.02
C GLU A 177 29.32 22.71 10.63
N ILE A 178 29.63 22.77 9.34
CA ILE A 178 31.02 22.85 8.85
C ILE A 178 31.72 24.12 9.37
N HIS A 179 31.06 25.27 9.28
CA HIS A 179 31.65 26.55 9.68
C HIS A 179 31.85 26.62 11.20
N LEU A 180 30.83 26.23 11.98
CA LEU A 180 30.93 26.22 13.45
C LEU A 180 31.98 25.23 13.94
N ARG A 181 32.06 24.03 13.37
CA ARG A 181 33.08 23.03 13.71
C ARG A 181 34.49 23.62 13.56
N LYS A 182 34.79 24.22 12.40
CA LYS A 182 36.09 24.87 12.14
C LYS A 182 36.38 26.04 13.09
N LEU A 183 35.37 26.84 13.41
CA LEU A 183 35.51 27.96 14.34
C LEU A 183 35.75 27.47 15.77
N ILE A 184 35.03 26.45 16.22
CA ILE A 184 35.24 25.85 17.54
C ILE A 184 36.63 25.23 17.63
N GLU A 185 37.05 24.47 16.61
CA GLU A 185 38.38 23.86 16.53
C GLU A 185 39.51 24.88 16.60
N SER A 186 39.40 25.99 15.87
CA SER A 186 40.43 27.05 15.87
C SER A 186 40.55 27.78 17.21
N ARG A 187 39.53 27.69 18.08
CA ARG A 187 39.51 28.34 19.40
C ARG A 187 39.93 27.42 20.54
N LEU A 188 40.14 26.13 20.28
CA LEU A 188 40.62 25.19 21.28
C LEU A 188 42.16 25.22 21.37
N PRO A 189 42.75 25.21 22.58
CA PRO A 189 44.20 25.20 22.72
C PRO A 189 44.84 23.93 22.12
N PRO A 190 45.99 24.05 21.42
CA PRO A 190 46.66 22.91 20.79
C PRO A 190 47.23 21.96 21.86
N GLY A 191 46.82 20.69 21.85
CA GLY A 191 47.39 19.63 22.72
C GLY A 191 46.41 18.65 23.37
N LEU A 192 45.10 18.87 23.30
CA LEU A 192 44.10 17.94 23.88
C LEU A 192 43.63 16.90 22.85
N ALA A 193 44.57 16.08 22.39
CA ALA A 193 44.33 14.95 21.50
C ALA A 193 44.35 13.62 22.30
N HIS A 194 43.45 13.44 23.26
CA HIS A 194 42.80 12.15 23.59
C HIS A 194 41.82 12.28 24.79
N VAL A 195 40.55 12.03 24.47
CA VAL A 195 39.52 11.24 25.18
C VAL A 195 39.30 11.44 26.70
N GLU A 196 38.19 12.11 27.08
CA GLU A 196 37.39 11.76 28.28
C GLU A 196 35.92 12.27 28.25
N ALA A 197 34.93 11.42 28.56
CA ALA A 197 33.48 11.44 28.25
C ALA A 197 32.75 12.80 28.12
N ALA A 198 31.99 12.97 27.03
CA ALA A 198 30.97 13.99 26.86
C ALA A 198 29.88 13.72 27.90
N GLN A 199 29.31 14.74 28.54
CA GLN A 199 28.09 14.48 29.31
C GLN A 199 26.99 14.07 28.31
N PRO A 200 26.40 12.87 28.46
CA PRO A 200 25.42 12.38 27.51
C PRO A 200 24.18 13.27 27.55
N SER A 201 23.74 13.75 26.38
CA SER A 201 22.47 14.47 26.24
C SER A 201 21.27 13.51 26.28
N TRP A 202 21.51 12.21 26.04
CA TRP A 202 20.53 11.14 26.12
C TRP A 202 20.85 10.17 27.26
N THR A 203 19.92 10.03 28.20
CA THR A 203 20.06 9.15 29.38
C THR A 203 18.91 8.14 29.53
N GLN A 204 17.95 8.11 28.59
CA GLN A 204 16.73 7.31 28.68
C GLN A 204 16.92 5.86 28.17
N GLY A 205 18.09 5.25 28.43
CA GLY A 205 18.44 3.91 27.97
C GLY A 205 19.08 3.89 26.58
N SER A 206 18.87 2.80 25.83
CA SER A 206 19.45 2.65 24.48
C SER A 206 19.02 3.81 23.55
N PRO A 207 19.96 4.47 22.86
CA PRO A 207 19.61 5.45 21.83
C PRO A 207 19.06 4.79 20.56
N PHE A 208 19.32 3.49 20.36
CA PHE A 208 18.83 2.67 19.26
C PHE A 208 17.55 1.96 19.67
N ARG A 209 16.59 1.87 18.73
CA ARG A 209 15.23 1.39 19.03
C ARG A 209 14.95 -0.02 18.51
N GLY A 210 15.92 -0.65 17.87
CA GLY A 210 15.78 -1.98 17.29
C GLY A 210 14.65 -2.01 16.26
N LEU A 211 13.67 -2.90 16.50
CA LEU A 211 12.50 -3.03 15.63
C LEU A 211 11.33 -2.12 16.05
N ALA A 212 11.48 -1.35 17.13
CA ALA A 212 10.46 -0.42 17.59
C ALA A 212 10.51 0.90 16.79
N VAL A 213 9.36 1.58 16.71
CA VAL A 213 9.25 2.88 16.06
C VAL A 213 9.82 3.96 16.97
N PHE A 214 10.55 4.93 16.41
CA PHE A 214 10.87 6.18 17.10
C PHE A 214 9.60 7.01 17.33
N GLU A 215 9.21 7.15 18.59
CA GLU A 215 8.15 8.06 19.05
C GLU A 215 8.66 9.50 19.26
N PRO A 216 7.79 10.52 19.40
CA PRO A 216 8.18 11.92 19.56
C PRO A 216 9.21 12.18 20.68
N GLU A 217 9.20 11.37 21.75
CA GLU A 217 10.13 11.48 22.88
C GLU A 217 11.57 11.11 22.50
N HIS A 218 11.74 10.35 21.42
CA HIS A 218 13.05 9.92 20.90
C HIS A 218 13.62 10.89 19.86
N ALA A 219 12.99 12.05 19.63
CA ALA A 219 13.42 13.00 18.60
C ALA A 219 14.89 13.44 18.73
N ALA A 220 15.44 13.47 19.95
CA ALA A 220 16.84 13.83 20.21
C ALA A 220 17.86 12.81 19.66
N VAL A 221 17.44 11.55 19.47
CA VAL A 221 18.25 10.45 18.94
C VAL A 221 17.75 9.97 17.56
N PHE A 222 16.76 10.64 16.98
CA PHE A 222 16.29 10.38 15.62
C PHE A 222 17.15 11.16 14.60
N CYS A 223 18.16 10.49 14.05
CA CYS A 223 19.20 11.10 13.20
C CYS A 223 19.17 10.58 11.75
N GLY A 224 19.84 11.27 10.83
CA GLY A 224 19.98 10.85 9.43
C GLY A 224 18.77 11.11 8.53
N ARG A 225 17.66 11.64 9.06
CA ARG A 225 16.45 11.97 8.28
C ARG A 225 16.06 13.45 8.30
N SER A 226 16.97 14.35 8.71
CA SER A 226 16.72 15.80 8.79
C SER A 226 16.18 16.38 7.47
N LYS A 227 16.79 16.02 6.33
CA LYS A 227 16.36 16.46 5.00
C LYS A 227 14.93 16.04 4.70
N ALA A 228 14.61 14.75 4.84
CA ALA A 228 13.27 14.23 4.59
C ALA A 228 12.22 14.87 5.52
N THR A 229 12.58 15.13 6.78
CA THR A 229 11.69 15.83 7.73
C THR A 229 11.37 17.25 7.25
N SER A 230 12.39 18.03 6.86
CA SER A 230 12.19 19.40 6.34
C SER A 230 11.40 19.40 5.03
N GLU A 231 11.67 18.47 4.11
CA GLU A 231 10.94 18.38 2.85
C GLU A 231 9.45 18.04 3.05
N VAL A 232 9.12 17.13 3.97
CA VAL A 232 7.72 16.82 4.31
C VAL A 232 7.02 18.03 4.94
N VAL A 233 7.68 18.76 5.85
CA VAL A 233 7.10 19.98 6.44
C VAL A 233 6.93 21.08 5.39
N ALA A 234 7.89 21.25 4.48
CA ALA A 234 7.78 22.20 3.36
C ALA A 234 6.61 21.84 2.44
N ALA A 235 6.49 20.57 2.07
CA ALA A 235 5.37 20.06 1.27
C ALA A 235 4.02 20.34 1.95
N LEU A 236 3.93 20.06 3.26
CA LEU A 236 2.74 20.33 4.07
C LEU A 236 2.38 21.82 4.11
N ARG A 237 3.38 22.71 4.20
CA ARG A 237 3.17 24.16 4.17
C ARG A 237 2.62 24.64 2.83
N GLU A 238 3.19 24.18 1.71
CA GLU A 238 2.69 24.56 0.38
C GLU A 238 1.27 24.03 0.14
N GLN A 239 1.01 22.81 0.56
CA GLN A 239 -0.32 22.20 0.54
C GLN A 239 -1.34 22.96 1.40
N ALA A 240 -0.96 23.34 2.62
CA ALA A 240 -1.80 24.17 3.48
C ALA A 240 -2.10 25.56 2.89
N ARG A 241 -1.14 26.17 2.18
CA ARG A 241 -1.36 27.45 1.45
C ARG A 241 -2.32 27.31 0.29
N ALA A 242 -2.30 26.16 -0.39
CA ALA A 242 -3.24 25.82 -1.46
C ALA A 242 -4.65 25.45 -0.93
N GLY A 243 -4.88 25.50 0.39
CA GLY A 243 -6.15 25.16 1.02
C GLY A 243 -6.39 23.67 1.23
N MET A 244 -5.36 22.83 1.08
CA MET A 244 -5.43 21.38 1.22
C MET A 244 -4.25 20.87 2.04
N ALA A 245 -4.33 20.91 3.37
CA ALA A 245 -3.25 20.53 4.28
C ALA A 245 -3.05 19.01 4.41
N PHE A 246 -2.70 18.33 3.32
CA PHE A 246 -2.48 16.89 3.26
C PHE A 246 -1.12 16.53 2.65
N VAL A 247 -0.39 15.57 3.25
CA VAL A 247 0.79 14.96 2.64
C VAL A 247 0.79 13.44 2.86
N LEU A 248 0.93 12.70 1.76
CA LEU A 248 1.12 11.26 1.73
C LEU A 248 2.60 10.92 1.61
N VAL A 249 3.17 10.28 2.63
CA VAL A 249 4.52 9.73 2.61
C VAL A 249 4.49 8.30 2.07
N THR A 250 5.02 8.13 0.86
CA THR A 250 5.14 6.82 0.20
C THR A 250 6.54 6.26 0.30
N GLY A 251 6.69 4.93 0.36
CA GLY A 251 8.00 4.30 0.36
C GLY A 251 7.96 2.82 0.75
N MET A 252 9.10 2.14 0.60
CA MET A 252 9.24 0.71 0.89
C MET A 252 8.98 0.38 2.37
N SER A 253 8.57 -0.86 2.66
CA SER A 253 8.51 -1.40 4.03
C SER A 253 9.89 -1.28 4.69
N GLY A 254 9.94 -0.93 5.98
CA GLY A 254 11.19 -0.75 6.72
C GLY A 254 11.99 0.53 6.42
N GLY A 255 11.55 1.41 5.52
CA GLY A 255 12.26 2.66 5.19
C GLY A 255 12.22 3.77 6.26
N GLY A 256 11.55 3.53 7.40
CA GLY A 256 11.43 4.49 8.49
C GLY A 256 10.30 5.53 8.35
N LYS A 257 9.27 5.27 7.53
CA LYS A 257 8.13 6.20 7.30
C LYS A 257 7.42 6.61 8.60
N SER A 258 7.08 5.63 9.44
CA SER A 258 6.39 5.87 10.71
C SER A 258 7.25 6.69 11.67
N SER A 259 8.54 6.35 11.79
CA SER A 259 9.50 7.10 12.61
C SER A 259 9.73 8.53 12.09
N LEU A 260 9.78 8.72 10.77
CA LEU A 260 9.91 10.03 10.13
C LEU A 260 8.76 10.94 10.51
N LEU A 261 7.51 10.46 10.41
CA LEU A 261 6.35 11.27 10.77
C LEU A 261 6.28 11.54 12.27
N ARG A 262 6.51 10.52 13.11
CA ARG A 262 6.35 10.62 14.57
C ARG A 262 7.48 11.40 15.25
N ALA A 263 8.73 10.94 15.12
CA ALA A 263 9.86 11.55 15.80
C ALA A 263 10.43 12.78 15.07
N GLY A 264 10.31 12.81 13.74
CA GLY A 264 10.79 13.92 12.92
C GLY A 264 9.76 15.03 12.73
N VAL A 265 8.73 14.75 11.91
CA VAL A 265 7.80 15.78 11.41
C VAL A 265 6.93 16.35 12.52
N LEU A 266 6.26 15.51 13.33
CA LEU A 266 5.42 16.01 14.41
C LEU A 266 6.21 16.87 15.40
N THR A 267 7.37 16.40 15.86
CA THR A 267 8.22 17.17 16.77
C THR A 267 8.64 18.52 16.20
N LEU A 268 8.93 18.59 14.89
CA LEU A 268 9.25 19.85 14.23
C LEU A 268 8.04 20.78 14.17
N LEU A 269 6.82 20.26 13.96
CA LEU A 269 5.58 21.04 13.97
C LEU A 269 5.22 21.59 15.36
N ASP A 270 5.60 20.92 16.44
CA ASP A 270 5.38 21.41 17.81
C ASP A 270 6.38 22.49 18.24
N THR A 271 7.47 22.66 17.49
CA THR A 271 8.48 23.64 17.83
C THR A 271 7.91 25.04 17.61
N PRO A 272 7.83 25.89 18.66
CA PRO A 272 7.28 27.24 18.54
C PRO A 272 7.97 28.04 17.44
N GLY A 273 7.18 28.76 16.64
CA GLY A 273 7.69 29.60 15.55
C GLY A 273 7.90 28.87 14.22
N VAL A 274 8.01 27.53 14.19
CA VAL A 274 8.14 26.77 12.93
C VAL A 274 6.92 27.00 12.01
N ILE A 275 5.74 27.20 12.58
CA ILE A 275 4.58 27.69 11.83
C ILE A 275 4.09 28.97 12.50
N GLU A 276 4.14 30.07 11.76
CA GLU A 276 3.68 31.39 12.21
C GLU A 276 2.24 31.29 12.76
N ASP A 277 1.98 31.96 13.89
CA ASP A 277 0.69 32.08 14.57
C ASP A 277 0.10 30.81 15.22
N VAL A 278 0.74 29.64 15.17
CA VAL A 278 0.27 28.42 15.86
C VAL A 278 1.01 28.23 17.17
N ALA A 279 0.27 28.25 18.28
CA ALA A 279 0.83 28.16 19.64
C ALA A 279 0.42 26.87 20.39
N LEU A 280 -0.52 26.09 19.84
CA LEU A 280 -0.87 24.77 20.33
C LEU A 280 -1.05 23.82 19.15
N VAL A 281 -0.37 22.68 19.19
CA VAL A 281 -0.57 21.56 18.26
C VAL A 281 -1.06 20.37 19.07
N ARG A 282 -2.23 19.84 18.70
CA ARG A 282 -2.79 18.60 19.24
C ARG A 282 -2.37 17.44 18.33
N ARG A 283 -1.78 16.39 18.89
CA ARG A 283 -1.21 15.27 18.11
C ARG A 283 -2.19 14.09 18.12
N CYS A 284 -2.76 13.78 16.97
CA CYS A 284 -3.59 12.59 16.80
C CYS A 284 -2.83 11.56 15.96
N LEU A 285 -2.39 10.47 16.59
CA LEU A 285 -1.72 9.35 15.95
C LEU A 285 -2.72 8.21 15.84
N MET A 286 -3.06 7.80 14.62
CA MET A 286 -3.97 6.69 14.38
C MET A 286 -3.40 5.70 13.37
N ARG A 287 -3.85 4.45 13.48
CA ARG A 287 -3.70 3.43 12.45
C ARG A 287 -5.08 2.86 12.12
N PRO A 288 -5.45 2.69 10.83
CA PRO A 288 -6.81 2.29 10.46
C PRO A 288 -7.28 0.98 11.12
N GLY A 289 -6.40 0.01 11.26
CA GLY A 289 -6.71 -1.27 11.90
C GLY A 289 -6.86 -1.24 13.43
N ASP A 290 -6.64 -0.11 14.10
CA ASP A 290 -6.85 0.01 15.55
C ASP A 290 -8.35 -0.10 15.91
N GLY A 291 -9.22 0.33 14.99
CA GLY A 291 -10.68 0.19 15.09
C GLY A 291 -11.23 -1.18 14.68
N GLY A 292 -10.38 -2.21 14.59
CA GLY A 292 -10.76 -3.51 14.07
C GLY A 292 -10.99 -3.45 12.55
N ARG A 293 -12.22 -3.72 12.10
CA ARG A 293 -12.61 -3.63 10.67
C ARG A 293 -13.11 -2.24 10.26
N ASP A 294 -13.17 -1.28 11.18
CA ASP A 294 -13.75 0.04 10.92
C ASP A 294 -12.74 1.18 11.15
N PRO A 295 -12.28 1.86 10.08
CA PRO A 295 -11.31 2.96 10.20
C PRO A 295 -11.88 4.20 10.91
N LEU A 296 -13.21 4.41 10.92
CA LEU A 296 -13.82 5.54 11.65
C LEU A 296 -13.72 5.34 13.16
N ILE A 297 -13.89 4.11 13.63
CA ILE A 297 -13.69 3.76 15.05
C ILE A 297 -12.23 3.98 15.45
N GLY A 298 -11.28 3.60 14.58
CA GLY A 298 -9.86 3.85 14.81
C GLY A 298 -9.55 5.35 14.96
N LEU A 299 -10.09 6.18 14.06
CA LEU A 299 -9.95 7.63 14.12
C LEU A 299 -10.59 8.23 15.38
N ALA A 300 -11.82 7.84 15.70
CA ALA A 300 -12.53 8.33 16.88
C ALA A 300 -11.79 7.98 18.17
N THR A 301 -11.29 6.74 18.28
CA THR A 301 -10.47 6.27 19.41
C THR A 301 -9.20 7.11 19.55
N ALA A 302 -8.52 7.40 18.43
CA ALA A 302 -7.30 8.20 18.45
C ALA A 302 -7.57 9.66 18.83
N LEU A 303 -8.67 10.26 18.34
CA LEU A 303 -9.07 11.63 18.67
C LEU A 303 -9.38 11.80 20.16
N LEU A 304 -9.99 10.80 20.79
CA LEU A 304 -10.37 10.85 22.21
C LEU A 304 -9.20 10.66 23.18
N ARG A 305 -8.00 10.30 22.69
CA ARG A 305 -6.82 10.15 23.57
C ARG A 305 -6.47 11.48 24.25
N PRO A 306 -6.01 11.50 25.52
CA PRO A 306 -5.71 12.74 26.24
C PRO A 306 -4.72 13.70 25.57
N GLY A 307 -3.77 13.18 24.78
CA GLY A 307 -2.79 13.98 24.03
C GLY A 307 -3.25 14.46 22.65
N ALA A 308 -4.39 13.95 22.18
CA ALA A 308 -5.00 14.28 20.90
C ALA A 308 -6.03 15.39 21.08
N LEU A 309 -7.33 15.10 21.05
CA LEU A 309 -8.39 16.11 21.12
C LEU A 309 -9.61 15.58 21.92
N PRO A 310 -9.43 15.20 23.20
CA PRO A 310 -10.51 14.63 24.01
C PRO A 310 -11.71 15.59 24.18
N GLU A 311 -11.49 16.90 24.03
CA GLU A 311 -12.53 17.94 24.08
C GLU A 311 -13.62 17.72 23.01
N ILE A 312 -13.33 16.93 21.96
CA ILE A 312 -14.30 16.58 20.92
C ILE A 312 -15.49 15.79 21.49
N ALA A 313 -15.31 15.00 22.55
CA ALA A 313 -16.42 14.27 23.20
C ALA A 313 -17.47 15.24 23.75
N GLN A 314 -17.03 16.32 24.39
CA GLN A 314 -17.90 17.33 24.99
C GLN A 314 -18.66 18.10 23.90
N VAL A 315 -17.95 18.51 22.84
CA VAL A 315 -18.54 19.20 21.68
C VAL A 315 -19.54 18.30 20.96
N ALA A 316 -19.22 17.01 20.85
CA ALA A 316 -20.10 16.02 20.24
C ALA A 316 -21.23 15.57 21.17
N GLU A 317 -21.37 16.07 22.41
CA GLU A 317 -22.37 15.61 23.39
C GLU A 317 -22.34 14.08 23.60
N LEU A 318 -21.13 13.55 23.78
CA LEU A 318 -20.88 12.13 24.01
C LEU A 318 -20.28 11.90 25.41
N ALA A 319 -20.38 10.66 25.90
CA ALA A 319 -19.64 10.27 27.10
C ALA A 319 -18.12 10.35 26.86
N GLU A 320 -17.36 10.55 27.93
CA GLU A 320 -15.90 10.44 27.88
C GLU A 320 -15.53 9.03 27.36
N ASP A 321 -14.64 8.98 26.37
CA ASP A 321 -14.19 7.76 25.67
C ASP A 321 -15.22 7.01 24.79
N ASP A 322 -16.36 7.64 24.43
CA ASP A 322 -17.32 7.04 23.48
C ASP A 322 -16.87 7.12 22.01
N ALA A 323 -15.88 6.30 21.67
CA ALA A 323 -15.34 6.20 20.31
C ALA A 323 -16.36 5.69 19.29
N VAL A 324 -17.27 4.79 19.70
CA VAL A 324 -18.29 4.22 18.82
C VAL A 324 -19.33 5.29 18.47
N GLY A 325 -19.85 6.01 19.47
CA GLY A 325 -20.80 7.10 19.25
C GLY A 325 -20.21 8.21 18.37
N LEU A 326 -18.93 8.54 18.53
CA LEU A 326 -18.24 9.49 17.66
C LEU A 326 -18.10 8.95 16.23
N ALA A 327 -17.71 7.69 16.06
CA ALA A 327 -17.60 7.06 14.75
C ALA A 327 -18.94 7.02 14.01
N GLU A 328 -20.05 6.72 14.69
CA GLU A 328 -21.39 6.75 14.10
C GLU A 328 -21.79 8.16 13.64
N LYS A 329 -21.48 9.19 14.44
CA LYS A 329 -21.73 10.59 14.06
C LYS A 329 -20.92 11.00 12.82
N LEU A 330 -19.66 10.59 12.77
CA LEU A 330 -18.77 10.83 11.62
C LEU A 330 -19.21 10.04 10.38
N ALA A 331 -19.68 8.80 10.53
CA ALA A 331 -20.24 8.00 9.44
C ALA A 331 -21.50 8.65 8.86
N ALA A 332 -22.40 9.14 9.71
CA ALA A 332 -23.65 9.75 9.30
C ALA A 332 -23.46 11.13 8.65
N ARG A 333 -22.51 11.94 9.14
CA ARG A 333 -22.20 13.27 8.60
C ARG A 333 -20.70 13.56 8.60
N PRO A 334 -19.94 13.04 7.62
CA PRO A 334 -18.50 13.25 7.51
C PRO A 334 -18.08 14.72 7.53
N ASP A 335 -18.85 15.59 6.88
CA ASP A 335 -18.59 17.04 6.78
C ASP A 335 -18.62 17.76 8.14
N SER A 336 -19.32 17.19 9.13
CA SER A 336 -19.43 17.79 10.46
C SER A 336 -18.11 17.78 11.24
N VAL A 337 -17.14 16.96 10.85
CA VAL A 337 -15.85 16.81 11.53
C VAL A 337 -15.08 18.13 11.64
N SER A 338 -15.16 19.00 10.61
CA SER A 338 -14.47 20.29 10.62
C SER A 338 -15.01 21.23 11.70
N ALA A 339 -16.33 21.21 11.92
CA ALA A 339 -16.96 22.00 12.98
C ALA A 339 -16.62 21.43 14.37
N LEU A 340 -16.76 20.11 14.55
CA LEU A 340 -16.44 19.42 15.80
C LEU A 340 -14.99 19.65 16.23
N VAL A 341 -14.03 19.43 15.32
CA VAL A 341 -12.61 19.66 15.59
C VAL A 341 -12.32 21.14 15.83
N GLY A 342 -12.98 22.04 15.09
CA GLY A 342 -12.81 23.48 15.29
C GLY A 342 -13.22 23.96 16.68
N GLU A 343 -14.40 23.55 17.15
CA GLU A 343 -14.89 23.90 18.48
C GLU A 343 -14.05 23.25 19.58
N ALA A 344 -13.65 21.98 19.41
CA ALA A 344 -12.79 21.28 20.36
C ALA A 344 -11.40 21.93 20.48
N LEU A 345 -10.81 22.40 19.37
CA LEU A 345 -9.55 23.14 19.38
C LEU A 345 -9.68 24.50 20.10
N VAL A 346 -10.83 25.18 19.98
CA VAL A 346 -11.12 26.41 20.74
C VAL A 346 -11.20 26.11 22.23
N HIS A 347 -11.86 25.02 22.63
CA HIS A 347 -11.90 24.59 24.03
C HIS A 347 -10.50 24.28 24.57
N ALA A 348 -9.69 23.53 23.82
CA ALA A 348 -8.30 23.23 24.15
C ALA A 348 -7.44 24.51 24.32
N ALA A 349 -7.56 25.45 23.37
CA ALA A 349 -6.85 26.72 23.41
C ALA A 349 -7.24 27.58 24.61
N THR A 350 -8.53 27.62 24.93
CA THR A 350 -9.06 28.37 26.08
C THR A 350 -8.62 27.74 27.41
N ALA A 351 -8.56 26.41 27.50
CA ALA A 351 -8.01 25.72 28.66
C ALA A 351 -6.52 26.05 28.85
N LEU A 352 -5.75 26.07 27.76
CA LEU A 352 -4.34 26.45 27.78
C LEU A 352 -4.14 27.90 28.23
N GLU A 353 -4.94 28.83 27.70
CA GLU A 353 -4.94 30.25 28.08
C GLU A 353 -5.14 30.42 29.59
N ARG A 354 -6.15 29.76 30.16
CA ARG A 354 -6.42 29.80 31.62
C ARG A 354 -5.28 29.20 32.43
N SER A 355 -4.72 28.07 32.00
CA SER A 355 -3.66 27.37 32.74
C SER A 355 -2.33 28.13 32.75
N LYS A 356 -2.00 28.82 31.65
CA LYS A 356 -0.73 29.53 31.47
C LYS A 356 -0.83 31.05 31.66
N GLY A 357 -2.02 31.59 31.94
CA GLY A 357 -2.25 33.02 32.13
C GLY A 357 -1.92 33.85 30.88
N LEU A 358 -2.20 33.34 29.69
CA LEU A 358 -1.86 34.02 28.43
C LEU A 358 -2.78 35.22 28.19
N THR A 359 -2.25 36.29 27.60
CA THR A 359 -3.00 37.53 27.32
C THR A 359 -3.92 37.43 26.10
N ARG A 360 -3.76 36.40 25.27
CA ARG A 360 -4.59 36.10 24.09
C ARG A 360 -4.75 34.60 23.93
N THR A 361 -5.92 34.16 23.46
CA THR A 361 -6.17 32.77 23.13
C THR A 361 -5.22 32.31 22.00
N PRO A 362 -4.38 31.30 22.22
CA PRO A 362 -3.46 30.80 21.21
C PRO A 362 -4.22 30.12 20.06
N ARG A 363 -3.75 30.27 18.82
CA ARG A 363 -4.31 29.48 17.72
C ARG A 363 -3.88 28.03 17.88
N ALA A 364 -4.86 27.13 17.95
CA ALA A 364 -4.65 25.69 18.03
C ALA A 364 -4.87 25.01 16.68
N ARG A 365 -4.11 23.95 16.40
CA ARG A 365 -4.29 23.08 15.23
C ARG A 365 -4.18 21.60 15.61
N LEU A 366 -4.82 20.74 14.82
CA LEU A 366 -4.70 19.30 14.93
C LEU A 366 -3.64 18.79 13.93
N ALA A 367 -2.66 18.03 14.39
CA ALA A 367 -1.78 17.24 13.53
C ALA A 367 -2.25 15.78 13.57
N LEU A 368 -2.93 15.35 12.51
CA LEU A 368 -3.43 13.99 12.34
C LEU A 368 -2.44 13.17 11.51
N VAL A 369 -1.90 12.10 12.09
CA VAL A 369 -1.10 11.11 11.38
C VAL A 369 -1.92 9.84 11.21
N VAL A 370 -2.12 9.43 9.96
CA VAL A 370 -2.71 8.16 9.55
C VAL A 370 -1.58 7.23 9.12
N ASP A 371 -1.08 6.44 10.06
CA ASP A 371 0.01 5.50 9.80
C ASP A 371 -0.55 4.21 9.19
N GLN A 372 0.10 3.70 8.14
CA GLN A 372 -0.30 2.54 7.36
C GLN A 372 -1.70 2.67 6.76
N LEU A 373 -1.90 3.72 5.95
CA LEU A 373 -3.16 3.96 5.25
C LEU A 373 -3.58 2.76 4.38
N GLU A 374 -2.62 1.93 3.94
CA GLU A 374 -2.91 0.71 3.19
C GLU A 374 -3.88 -0.23 3.91
N GLU A 375 -3.96 -0.17 5.25
CA GLU A 375 -4.86 -1.01 6.02
C GLU A 375 -6.34 -0.78 5.71
N VAL A 376 -6.70 0.39 5.19
CA VAL A 376 -8.05 0.72 4.72
C VAL A 376 -8.45 -0.12 3.49
N PHE A 377 -7.47 -0.64 2.76
CA PHE A 377 -7.68 -1.46 1.56
C PHE A 377 -7.54 -2.96 1.85
N THR A 378 -6.77 -3.35 2.87
CA THR A 378 -6.50 -4.77 3.18
C THR A 378 -7.50 -5.39 4.15
N HIS A 379 -7.98 -4.62 5.13
CA HIS A 379 -9.09 -5.04 5.97
C HIS A 379 -10.35 -4.74 5.18
N ASP A 380 -11.25 -5.70 4.98
CA ASP A 380 -12.51 -5.53 4.26
C ASP A 380 -13.48 -4.68 5.10
N PRO A 381 -13.47 -3.33 5.00
CA PRO A 381 -14.36 -2.49 5.78
C PRO A 381 -15.69 -2.44 5.03
N ASP A 382 -16.78 -2.11 5.70
CA ASP A 382 -17.98 -1.70 4.97
C ASP A 382 -17.59 -0.58 3.97
N PRO A 383 -17.82 -0.75 2.64
CA PRO A 383 -17.45 0.25 1.64
C PRO A 383 -17.99 1.65 1.95
N ALA A 384 -19.17 1.73 2.58
CA ALA A 384 -19.76 3.00 3.00
C ALA A 384 -18.92 3.67 4.12
N ARG A 385 -18.48 2.88 5.11
CA ARG A 385 -17.62 3.38 6.19
C ARG A 385 -16.22 3.76 5.71
N ARG A 386 -15.66 2.98 4.79
CA ARG A 386 -14.40 3.34 4.12
C ARG A 386 -14.51 4.68 3.42
N GLN A 387 -15.57 4.90 2.65
CA GLN A 387 -15.77 6.17 1.95
C GLN A 387 -15.95 7.33 2.94
N ALA A 388 -16.77 7.15 3.98
CA ALA A 388 -16.96 8.16 5.02
C ALA A 388 -15.65 8.54 5.73
N PHE A 389 -14.77 7.57 6.02
CA PHE A 389 -13.44 7.83 6.56
C PHE A 389 -12.58 8.68 5.61
N ILE A 390 -12.54 8.33 4.32
CA ILE A 390 -11.81 9.10 3.31
C ILE A 390 -12.33 10.55 3.22
N THR A 391 -13.65 10.71 3.22
CA THR A 391 -14.30 12.04 3.22
C THR A 391 -13.94 12.83 4.48
N VAL A 392 -13.91 12.20 5.66
CA VAL A 392 -13.44 12.85 6.90
C VAL A 392 -12.00 13.38 6.76
N LEU A 393 -11.07 12.58 6.20
CA LEU A 393 -9.70 13.03 5.96
C LEU A 393 -9.65 14.22 5.00
N SER A 394 -10.45 14.18 3.93
CA SER A 394 -10.55 15.25 2.94
C SER A 394 -11.07 16.56 3.54
N VAL A 395 -12.14 16.47 4.34
CA VAL A 395 -12.74 17.61 5.04
C VAL A 395 -11.75 18.21 6.05
N LEU A 396 -11.05 17.37 6.82
CA LEU A 396 -10.02 17.82 7.76
C LEU A 396 -8.86 18.54 7.06
N ALA A 397 -8.35 17.98 5.96
CA ALA A 397 -7.28 18.60 5.18
C ALA A 397 -7.67 19.97 4.61
N ARG A 398 -8.94 20.14 4.20
CA ARG A 398 -9.48 21.39 3.63
C ARG A 398 -9.97 22.40 4.67
N SER A 399 -10.06 22.00 5.94
CA SER A 399 -10.65 22.83 7.00
C SER A 399 -9.82 24.04 7.42
N GLY A 400 -8.51 24.05 7.10
CA GLY A 400 -7.53 25.01 7.64
C GLY A 400 -7.24 24.85 9.14
N ARG A 401 -7.80 23.82 9.78
CA ARG A 401 -7.70 23.53 11.24
C ARG A 401 -6.85 22.30 11.55
N ALA A 402 -6.66 21.42 10.57
CA ALA A 402 -5.87 20.21 10.70
C ALA A 402 -4.76 20.12 9.64
N TRP A 403 -3.65 19.49 10.00
CA TRP A 403 -2.65 18.95 9.10
C TRP A 403 -2.82 17.44 9.07
N VAL A 404 -3.02 16.87 7.89
CA VAL A 404 -3.23 15.44 7.72
C VAL A 404 -1.99 14.85 7.04
N LEU A 405 -1.30 13.96 7.74
CA LEU A 405 -0.13 13.24 7.26
C LEU A 405 -0.49 11.77 7.18
N ALA A 406 -0.20 11.10 6.07
CA ALA A 406 -0.48 9.67 5.93
C ALA A 406 0.78 8.92 5.48
N THR A 407 0.96 7.68 5.92
CA THR A 407 1.97 6.78 5.33
C THR A 407 1.29 5.73 4.47
N LEU A 408 1.92 5.41 3.33
CA LEU A 408 1.45 4.35 2.44
C LEU A 408 2.64 3.55 1.90
N ARG A 409 2.52 2.23 1.81
CA ARG A 409 3.49 1.42 1.07
C ARG A 409 3.33 1.63 -0.44
N SER A 410 4.44 1.64 -1.16
CA SER A 410 4.47 1.93 -2.61
C SER A 410 3.65 0.96 -3.47
N ASP A 411 3.51 -0.30 -3.05
CA ASP A 411 2.71 -1.34 -3.69
C ASP A 411 1.19 -1.10 -3.60
N PHE A 412 0.74 -0.35 -2.59
CA PHE A 412 -0.68 0.00 -2.42
C PHE A 412 -1.09 1.29 -3.17
N TYR A 413 -0.16 1.93 -3.89
CA TYR A 413 -0.46 3.16 -4.63
C TYR A 413 -1.55 2.95 -5.71
N ALA A 414 -1.54 1.79 -6.39
CA ALA A 414 -2.58 1.45 -7.37
C ALA A 414 -3.99 1.39 -6.75
N ARG A 415 -4.10 0.95 -5.48
CA ARG A 415 -5.38 0.96 -4.73
C ARG A 415 -5.81 2.37 -4.34
N LEU A 416 -4.85 3.27 -4.13
CA LEU A 416 -5.13 4.68 -3.90
C LEU A 416 -5.71 5.34 -5.16
N GLU A 417 -5.24 4.96 -6.36
CA GLU A 417 -5.77 5.45 -7.65
C GLU A 417 -7.24 5.09 -7.89
N GLU A 418 -7.73 4.01 -7.27
CA GLU A 418 -9.15 3.63 -7.31
C GLU A 418 -10.05 4.62 -6.54
N ASN A 419 -9.47 5.54 -5.74
CA ASN A 419 -10.18 6.48 -4.87
C ASN A 419 -9.96 7.94 -5.31
N PRO A 420 -10.92 8.57 -6.02
CA PRO A 420 -10.76 9.93 -6.57
C PRO A 420 -10.45 11.01 -5.52
N GLU A 421 -11.02 10.92 -4.31
CA GLU A 421 -10.79 11.89 -3.23
C GLU A 421 -9.35 11.83 -2.69
N LEU A 422 -8.81 10.63 -2.48
CA LEU A 422 -7.41 10.47 -2.02
C LEU A 422 -6.43 10.94 -3.10
N ILE A 423 -6.73 10.66 -4.37
CA ILE A 423 -5.94 11.18 -5.48
C ILE A 423 -5.93 12.70 -5.46
N ASP A 424 -7.09 13.34 -5.31
CA ASP A 424 -7.18 14.81 -5.28
C ASP A 424 -6.36 15.42 -4.14
N LEU A 425 -6.41 14.82 -2.94
CA LEU A 425 -5.56 15.23 -1.80
C LEU A 425 -4.06 15.05 -2.07
N SER A 426 -3.68 14.01 -2.80
CA SER A 426 -2.28 13.64 -3.03
C SER A 426 -1.60 14.39 -4.19
N ARG A 427 -2.33 15.26 -4.91
CA ARG A 427 -1.82 16.03 -6.07
C ARG A 427 -0.78 17.09 -5.68
N GLY A 428 0.06 17.48 -6.65
CA GLY A 428 1.08 18.52 -6.45
C GLY A 428 2.09 18.12 -5.38
N HIS A 429 2.25 18.95 -4.35
CA HIS A 429 3.10 18.65 -3.19
C HIS A 429 2.45 17.68 -2.16
N GLY A 430 1.30 17.09 -2.49
CA GLY A 430 0.52 16.24 -1.58
C GLY A 430 1.06 14.82 -1.47
N THR A 431 2.10 14.47 -2.23
CA THR A 431 2.82 13.20 -2.13
C THR A 431 4.31 13.47 -1.93
N TYR A 432 4.89 12.83 -0.92
CA TYR A 432 6.33 12.78 -0.71
C TYR A 432 6.82 11.35 -0.81
N GLN A 433 7.72 11.08 -1.75
CA GLN A 433 8.34 9.76 -1.87
C GLN A 433 9.59 9.73 -1.01
N LEU A 434 9.59 8.91 0.04
CA LEU A 434 10.73 8.75 0.94
C LEU A 434 11.86 8.01 0.21
N PRO A 435 13.01 8.66 -0.06
CA PRO A 435 14.12 7.99 -0.73
C PRO A 435 14.81 6.97 0.20
N ALA A 436 15.50 6.02 -0.43
CA ALA A 436 16.47 5.17 0.25
C ALA A 436 17.57 6.05 0.88
N LEU A 437 18.10 5.61 2.03
CA LEU A 437 19.13 6.35 2.75
C LEU A 437 20.42 6.41 1.92
N VAL A 438 21.06 7.58 1.89
CA VAL A 438 22.41 7.72 1.32
C VAL A 438 23.47 7.40 2.37
N PRO A 439 24.72 7.05 1.98
CA PRO A 439 25.76 6.68 2.94
C PRO A 439 26.04 7.71 4.04
N ALA A 440 25.90 9.01 3.73
CA ALA A 440 26.03 10.09 4.70
C ALA A 440 24.91 10.07 5.76
N GLU A 441 23.68 9.77 5.35
CA GLU A 441 22.53 9.65 6.26
C GLU A 441 22.66 8.41 7.15
N ILE A 442 23.10 7.28 6.59
CA ILE A 442 23.41 6.05 7.36
C ILE A 442 24.51 6.34 8.39
N THR A 443 25.54 7.08 7.99
CA THR A 443 26.63 7.49 8.89
C THR A 443 26.09 8.32 10.06
N ALA A 444 25.21 9.27 9.78
CA ALA A 444 24.57 10.09 10.82
C ALA A 444 23.71 9.24 11.76
N LEU A 445 22.96 8.27 11.21
CA LEU A 445 22.10 7.35 11.98
C LEU A 445 22.90 6.46 12.93
N ILE A 446 24.10 6.05 12.55
CA ILE A 446 24.97 5.21 13.40
C ILE A 446 25.70 6.07 14.45
N ARG A 447 26.29 7.21 14.03
CA ARG A 447 27.23 7.98 14.86
C ARG A 447 26.54 8.93 15.83
N GLN A 448 25.52 9.65 15.39
CA GLN A 448 24.94 10.75 16.17
C GLN A 448 24.17 10.26 17.41
N PRO A 449 23.34 9.19 17.33
CA PRO A 449 22.68 8.65 18.52
C PRO A 449 23.68 8.09 19.54
N ALA A 450 24.73 7.43 19.06
CA ALA A 450 25.83 6.96 19.90
C ALA A 450 26.51 8.11 20.64
N GLN A 451 26.84 9.19 19.95
CA GLN A 451 27.44 10.39 20.55
C GLN A 451 26.52 11.04 21.58
N ALA A 452 25.22 11.16 21.29
CA ALA A 452 24.23 11.70 22.22
C ALA A 452 24.13 10.89 23.52
N ALA A 453 24.28 9.57 23.43
CA ALA A 453 24.32 8.65 24.59
C ALA A 453 25.71 8.48 25.21
N GLY A 454 26.74 9.17 24.72
CA GLY A 454 28.11 9.07 25.22
C GLY A 454 28.83 7.75 24.85
N LEU A 455 28.33 7.02 23.87
CA LEU A 455 28.88 5.76 23.38
C LEU A 455 30.02 5.98 22.37
N ALA A 456 30.92 5.01 22.28
CA ALA A 456 32.01 4.98 21.30
C ALA A 456 32.04 3.66 20.54
N TYR A 457 32.63 3.70 19.34
CA TYR A 457 32.87 2.52 18.51
C TYR A 457 34.36 2.16 18.56
N GLU A 458 34.67 0.86 18.66
CA GLU A 458 36.03 0.37 18.61
C GLU A 458 36.68 0.67 17.24
N GLU A 459 37.97 0.97 17.29
CA GLU A 459 38.83 1.15 16.12
C GLU A 459 39.90 0.06 16.12
N ASP A 460 39.84 -0.81 15.11
CA ASP A 460 40.78 -1.91 14.92
C ASP A 460 41.75 -1.58 13.78
N PRO A 461 43.08 -1.74 13.94
CA PRO A 461 44.06 -1.39 12.90
C PRO A 461 43.90 -2.16 11.57
N VAL A 462 43.27 -3.34 11.60
CA VAL A 462 43.09 -4.23 10.45
C VAL A 462 41.65 -4.15 9.92
N LYS A 463 40.65 -4.16 10.81
CA LYS A 463 39.23 -4.16 10.45
C LYS A 463 38.66 -2.75 10.22
N GLY A 464 39.40 -1.71 10.60
CA GLY A 464 38.93 -0.32 10.57
C GLY A 464 38.03 -0.01 11.76
N ARG A 465 37.24 1.06 11.63
CA ARG A 465 36.30 1.50 12.67
C ARG A 465 34.97 0.77 12.56
N LEU A 466 34.42 0.30 13.68
CA LEU A 466 33.21 -0.54 13.67
C LEU A 466 32.00 0.14 13.00
N ASP A 467 31.83 1.44 13.19
CA ASP A 467 30.76 2.22 12.57
C ASP A 467 30.91 2.38 11.05
N ASP A 468 32.13 2.37 10.51
CA ASP A 468 32.36 2.29 9.05
C ASP A 468 31.93 0.91 8.51
N VAL A 469 32.24 -0.17 9.25
CA VAL A 469 31.81 -1.53 8.89
C VAL A 469 30.27 -1.64 8.89
N LEU A 470 29.62 -1.08 9.91
CA LEU A 470 28.15 -1.04 10.01
C LEU A 470 27.53 -0.23 8.87
N ARG A 471 28.09 0.94 8.54
CA ARG A 471 27.65 1.75 7.39
C ARG A 471 27.76 0.97 6.08
N ASP A 472 28.92 0.34 5.85
CA ASP A 472 29.18 -0.36 4.59
C ASP A 472 28.30 -1.61 4.46
N ALA A 473 27.98 -2.29 5.56
CA ALA A 473 26.99 -3.36 5.58
C ALA A 473 25.58 -2.85 5.26
N ALA A 474 25.12 -1.77 5.90
CA ALA A 474 23.79 -1.19 5.65
C ALA A 474 23.63 -0.61 4.23
N THR A 475 24.72 -0.16 3.61
CA THR A 475 24.67 0.42 2.25
C THR A 475 24.43 -0.66 1.17
N ARG A 476 24.69 -1.95 1.47
CA ARG A 476 24.52 -3.05 0.51
C ARG A 476 23.05 -3.41 0.26
N ASP A 477 22.20 -3.22 1.26
CA ASP A 477 20.76 -3.49 1.16
C ASP A 477 19.95 -2.24 1.53
N PRO A 478 19.19 -1.65 0.58
CA PRO A 478 18.28 -0.55 0.85
C PRO A 478 17.22 -0.82 1.93
N ARG A 479 16.98 -2.09 2.30
CA ARG A 479 16.04 -2.52 3.36
C ARG A 479 16.72 -2.80 4.70
N ALA A 480 18.02 -2.54 4.83
CA ALA A 480 18.79 -2.88 6.02
C ALA A 480 18.46 -2.04 7.26
N LEU A 481 17.71 -0.95 7.16
CA LEU A 481 17.51 -0.02 8.29
C LEU A 481 16.98 -0.70 9.58
N PRO A 482 15.92 -1.53 9.54
CA PRO A 482 15.44 -2.23 10.73
C PRO A 482 16.46 -3.21 11.31
N LEU A 483 17.24 -3.85 10.43
CA LEU A 483 18.28 -4.78 10.81
C LEU A 483 19.50 -4.05 11.43
N LEU A 484 19.85 -2.88 10.89
CA LEU A 484 20.87 -2.00 11.41
C LEU A 484 20.49 -1.51 12.81
N GLU A 485 19.28 -1.00 13.01
CA GLU A 485 18.79 -0.58 14.33
C GLU A 485 18.78 -1.74 15.33
N PHE A 486 18.34 -2.93 14.92
CA PHE A 486 18.39 -4.12 15.77
C PHE A 486 19.82 -4.49 16.16
N THR A 487 20.73 -4.49 15.19
CA THR A 487 22.16 -4.77 15.42
C THR A 487 22.78 -3.76 16.39
N LEU A 488 22.44 -2.47 16.25
CA LEU A 488 22.92 -1.40 17.12
C LEU A 488 22.36 -1.52 18.54
N GLU A 489 21.10 -1.93 18.70
CA GLU A 489 20.50 -2.21 20.02
C GLU A 489 21.19 -3.40 20.71
N GLU A 490 21.47 -4.49 19.97
CA GLU A 490 22.20 -5.65 20.50
C GLU A 490 23.64 -5.26 20.88
N LEU A 491 24.35 -4.51 20.02
CA LEU A 491 25.69 -3.98 20.33
C LEU A 491 25.68 -3.08 21.57
N TYR A 492 24.62 -2.28 21.76
CA TYR A 492 24.43 -1.51 22.96
C TYR A 492 24.27 -2.42 24.18
N GLY A 493 23.53 -3.52 24.08
CA GLY A 493 23.41 -4.52 25.14
C GLY A 493 24.74 -5.16 25.54
N HIS A 494 25.60 -5.45 24.56
CA HIS A 494 26.92 -6.07 24.74
C HIS A 494 28.08 -5.07 24.92
N ARG A 495 27.77 -3.77 25.08
CA ARG A 495 28.81 -2.74 25.26
C ARG A 495 29.59 -2.97 26.56
N THR A 496 30.83 -2.48 26.58
CA THR A 496 31.64 -2.45 27.80
C THR A 496 31.10 -1.44 28.83
N GLU A 497 31.52 -1.54 30.09
CA GLU A 497 31.14 -0.58 31.14
C GLU A 497 31.48 0.88 30.79
N THR A 498 32.52 1.10 29.96
CA THR A 498 32.92 2.42 29.46
C THR A 498 32.08 2.92 28.29
N GLY A 499 31.07 2.16 27.83
CA GLY A 499 30.21 2.52 26.70
C GLY A 499 30.83 2.26 25.31
N LEU A 500 31.86 1.42 25.22
CA LEU A 500 32.50 1.04 23.95
C LEU A 500 31.79 -0.17 23.32
N MET A 501 31.35 -0.01 22.07
CA MET A 501 30.84 -1.08 21.20
C MET A 501 31.99 -1.70 20.40
N THR A 502 32.15 -3.02 20.48
CA THR A 502 33.37 -3.72 20.01
C THR A 502 33.13 -4.58 18.76
N HIS A 503 34.18 -4.78 17.96
CA HIS A 503 34.20 -5.72 16.85
C HIS A 503 34.00 -7.16 17.33
N ALA A 504 34.48 -7.48 18.53
CA ALA A 504 34.27 -8.79 19.14
C ALA A 504 32.77 -9.05 19.37
N ALA A 505 32.07 -8.11 20.01
CA ALA A 505 30.63 -8.18 20.19
C ALA A 505 29.88 -8.24 18.85
N TYR A 506 30.29 -7.45 17.85
CA TYR A 506 29.69 -7.49 16.51
C TYR A 506 29.82 -8.87 15.83
N GLN A 507 30.95 -9.55 16.01
CA GLN A 507 31.15 -10.92 15.51
C GLN A 507 30.36 -11.95 16.34
N GLU A 508 30.29 -11.75 17.66
CA GLU A 508 29.55 -12.56 18.63
C GLU A 508 28.02 -12.43 18.51
N ILE A 509 27.49 -11.38 17.88
CA ILE A 509 26.08 -11.33 17.48
C ILE A 509 25.85 -11.86 16.06
N GLY A 510 26.92 -12.06 15.28
CA GLY A 510 26.85 -12.65 13.93
C GLY A 510 26.79 -11.62 12.81
N GLY A 511 27.24 -10.39 13.09
CA GLY A 511 27.14 -9.27 12.17
C GLY A 511 25.70 -8.79 12.00
N MET A 512 25.48 -7.96 10.98
CA MET A 512 24.18 -7.33 10.76
C MET A 512 23.07 -8.34 10.41
N GLU A 513 23.32 -9.22 9.43
CA GLU A 513 22.36 -10.25 9.01
C GLU A 513 22.13 -11.33 10.07
N GLY A 514 23.18 -11.67 10.84
CA GLY A 514 23.12 -12.73 11.85
C GLY A 514 22.51 -12.32 13.19
N ALA A 515 22.51 -11.03 13.54
CA ALA A 515 22.07 -10.56 14.87
C ALA A 515 20.64 -11.01 15.20
N ILE A 516 19.69 -10.71 14.31
CA ILE A 516 18.28 -11.07 14.53
C ILE A 516 18.04 -12.57 14.51
N ALA A 517 18.77 -13.29 13.65
CA ALA A 517 18.68 -14.74 13.52
C ALA A 517 19.20 -15.45 14.78
N ARG A 518 20.35 -15.00 15.28
CA ARG A 518 20.99 -15.54 16.48
C ARG A 518 20.11 -15.30 17.70
N ARG A 519 19.62 -14.08 17.89
CA ARG A 519 18.71 -13.75 19.00
C ARG A 519 17.43 -14.59 18.95
N ALA A 520 16.81 -14.74 17.78
CA ALA A 520 15.61 -15.56 17.62
C ALA A 520 15.88 -17.04 17.93
N GLU A 521 17.02 -17.56 17.51
CA GLU A 521 17.40 -18.97 17.75
C GLU A 521 17.79 -19.23 19.21
N GLU A 522 18.47 -18.29 19.88
CA GLU A 522 18.77 -18.36 21.32
C GLU A 522 17.49 -18.41 22.14
N ILE A 523 16.57 -17.46 21.92
CA ILE A 523 15.27 -17.43 22.61
C ILE A 523 14.48 -18.71 22.31
N PHE A 524 14.53 -19.21 21.07
CA PHE A 524 13.86 -20.45 20.72
C PHE A 524 14.42 -21.67 21.47
N ASN A 525 15.75 -21.78 21.55
CA ASN A 525 16.41 -22.92 22.19
C ASN A 525 16.30 -22.90 23.73
N ASP A 526 16.12 -21.72 24.33
CA ASP A 526 15.90 -21.56 25.77
C ASP A 526 14.47 -21.95 26.21
N LEU A 527 13.54 -22.11 25.26
CA LEU A 527 12.17 -22.58 25.54
C LEU A 527 12.14 -24.09 25.81
N ASP A 528 11.14 -24.53 26.60
CA ASP A 528 10.88 -25.95 26.82
C ASP A 528 10.30 -26.64 25.56
N ASP A 529 10.34 -27.97 25.54
CA ASP A 529 9.91 -28.77 24.38
C ASP A 529 8.44 -28.48 23.99
N GLU A 530 7.58 -28.18 24.96
CA GLU A 530 6.16 -27.84 24.73
C GLU A 530 6.00 -26.48 24.04
N SER A 531 6.73 -25.46 24.47
CA SER A 531 6.76 -24.14 23.81
C SER A 531 7.44 -24.19 22.44
N GLN A 532 8.49 -24.99 22.26
CA GLN A 532 9.11 -25.17 20.94
C GLN A 532 8.13 -25.84 19.95
N ALA A 533 7.34 -26.82 20.40
CA ALA A 533 6.33 -27.47 19.58
C ALA A 533 5.21 -26.51 19.13
N ALA A 534 4.97 -25.41 19.85
CA ALA A 534 3.99 -24.39 19.50
C ALA A 534 4.43 -23.48 18.33
N PHE A 535 5.68 -23.58 17.86
CA PHE A 535 6.23 -22.75 16.78
C PHE A 535 5.40 -22.80 15.49
N ASP A 536 5.20 -24.00 14.94
CA ASP A 536 4.49 -24.20 13.68
C ASP A 536 3.08 -23.60 13.74
N ALA A 537 2.40 -23.88 14.84
CA ALA A 537 1.03 -23.44 15.03
C ALA A 537 0.92 -21.91 15.15
N THR A 538 1.89 -21.28 15.81
CA THR A 538 1.95 -19.84 16.02
C THR A 538 2.34 -19.10 14.74
N MET A 539 3.31 -19.63 13.96
CA MET A 539 3.72 -19.00 12.69
C MET A 539 2.60 -19.00 11.65
N HIS A 540 1.72 -20.00 11.65
CA HIS A 540 0.50 -19.97 10.84
C HIS A 540 -0.47 -18.83 11.18
N ASP A 541 -0.45 -18.32 12.42
CA ASP A 541 -1.29 -17.19 12.82
C ASP A 541 -0.60 -15.85 12.50
N LEU A 542 0.73 -15.80 12.58
CA LEU A 542 1.53 -14.58 12.45
C LEU A 542 2.07 -14.29 11.05
N VAL A 543 2.05 -15.25 10.13
CA VAL A 543 2.61 -15.11 8.78
C VAL A 543 1.54 -15.23 7.70
N GLY A 544 1.59 -14.33 6.73
CA GLY A 544 0.71 -14.26 5.56
C GLY A 544 1.47 -14.31 4.24
N LEU A 545 0.76 -14.65 3.18
CA LEU A 545 1.18 -14.47 1.80
C LEU A 545 0.02 -13.86 1.02
N ASP A 546 0.33 -12.90 0.17
CA ASP A 546 -0.65 -12.35 -0.77
C ASP A 546 -0.98 -13.33 -1.90
N CYS A 547 -2.10 -13.08 -2.56
CA CYS A 547 -2.67 -13.97 -3.57
C CYS A 547 -1.86 -14.02 -4.88
N ALA A 548 -0.98 -13.04 -5.15
CA ALA A 548 -0.26 -12.94 -6.41
C ALA A 548 1.04 -13.76 -6.43
N GLU A 549 1.38 -14.31 -7.60
CA GLU A 549 2.61 -15.07 -7.78
C GLU A 549 3.84 -14.16 -7.70
N GLY A 550 4.68 -14.39 -6.69
CA GLY A 550 5.94 -13.67 -6.51
C GLY A 550 5.99 -12.78 -5.27
N ASP A 551 4.86 -12.58 -4.59
CA ASP A 551 4.82 -11.71 -3.42
C ASP A 551 5.64 -12.26 -2.24
N PRO A 552 6.31 -11.37 -1.49
CA PRO A 552 7.04 -11.72 -0.28
C PRO A 552 6.06 -12.14 0.82
N ALA A 553 6.56 -12.95 1.77
CA ALA A 553 5.80 -13.20 2.99
C ALA A 553 5.64 -11.90 3.78
N THR A 554 4.46 -11.73 4.35
CA THR A 554 4.09 -10.58 5.17
C THR A 554 3.76 -11.04 6.58
N ARG A 555 3.87 -10.13 7.53
CA ARG A 555 3.42 -10.37 8.91
C ARG A 555 1.91 -10.15 9.03
N ARG A 556 1.26 -10.91 9.89
CA ARG A 556 -0.16 -10.82 10.23
C ARG A 556 -0.32 -10.57 11.72
N TRP A 557 -1.41 -9.89 12.07
CA TRP A 557 -1.85 -9.76 13.45
C TRP A 557 -2.72 -10.95 13.82
N ALA A 558 -2.44 -11.54 14.97
CA ALA A 558 -3.24 -12.59 15.58
C ALA A 558 -3.77 -12.12 16.93
N ASP A 559 -4.97 -12.60 17.31
CA ASP A 559 -5.50 -12.45 18.66
C ASP A 559 -4.57 -13.19 19.64
N GLN A 560 -4.00 -12.48 20.61
CA GLN A 560 -2.99 -13.02 21.53
C GLN A 560 -3.58 -14.06 22.47
N GLU A 561 -4.84 -13.90 22.89
CA GLU A 561 -5.51 -14.87 23.76
C GLU A 561 -5.80 -16.16 22.99
N LYS A 562 -6.33 -16.04 21.76
CA LYS A 562 -6.57 -17.20 20.90
C LYS A 562 -5.28 -17.91 20.52
N ALA A 563 -4.23 -17.17 20.20
CA ALA A 563 -2.93 -17.73 19.85
C ALA A 563 -2.27 -18.41 21.08
N GLY A 564 -2.35 -17.77 22.25
CA GLY A 564 -1.78 -18.24 23.51
C GLY A 564 -2.58 -19.32 24.23
N ALA A 565 -3.82 -19.59 23.83
CA ALA A 565 -4.65 -20.65 24.41
C ALA A 565 -4.12 -22.07 24.15
N ARG A 566 -3.18 -22.23 23.21
CA ARG A 566 -2.59 -23.53 22.88
C ARG A 566 -1.51 -23.93 23.89
N PRO A 567 -1.31 -25.23 24.15
CA PRO A 567 -0.22 -25.70 25.01
C PRO A 567 1.13 -25.15 24.52
N GLY A 568 1.96 -24.63 25.43
CA GLY A 568 3.27 -24.03 25.13
C GLY A 568 3.25 -22.67 24.42
N ALA A 569 2.16 -22.28 23.74
CA ALA A 569 2.13 -21.07 22.91
C ALA A 569 2.20 -19.77 23.70
N LYS A 570 1.59 -19.70 24.89
CA LYS A 570 1.68 -18.50 25.74
C LYS A 570 3.13 -18.20 26.14
N ALA A 571 3.87 -19.21 26.62
CA ALA A 571 5.27 -19.03 27.01
C ALA A 571 6.15 -18.69 25.81
N PHE A 572 5.88 -19.26 24.62
CA PHE A 572 6.52 -18.85 23.37
C PHE A 572 6.27 -17.36 23.06
N LEU A 573 5.01 -16.93 23.08
CA LEU A 573 4.64 -15.53 22.80
C LEU A 573 5.26 -14.58 23.81
N ASP A 574 5.20 -14.89 25.11
CA ASP A 574 5.73 -14.06 26.19
C ASP A 574 7.26 -13.91 26.07
N ALA A 575 8.00 -14.99 25.76
CA ALA A 575 9.44 -14.95 25.57
C ALA A 575 9.84 -14.09 24.35
N PHE A 576 9.16 -14.27 23.23
CA PHE A 576 9.44 -13.49 22.02
C PHE A 576 8.99 -12.02 22.12
N LEU A 577 7.93 -11.73 22.90
CA LEU A 577 7.51 -10.36 23.24
C LEU A 577 8.54 -9.69 24.16
N ALA A 578 9.04 -10.39 25.17
CA ALA A 578 10.08 -9.90 26.07
C ALA A 578 11.39 -9.60 25.30
N ALA A 579 11.72 -10.43 24.31
CA ALA A 579 12.84 -10.23 23.40
C ALA A 579 12.58 -9.20 22.28
N ARG A 580 11.39 -8.57 22.23
CA ARG A 580 10.97 -7.60 21.19
C ARG A 580 11.02 -8.13 19.76
N LEU A 581 10.99 -9.45 19.58
CA LEU A 581 10.87 -10.11 18.27
C LEU A 581 9.40 -10.23 17.85
N LEU A 582 8.49 -10.16 18.82
CA LEU A 582 7.07 -9.90 18.62
C LEU A 582 6.71 -8.52 19.18
N ILE A 583 5.66 -7.94 18.63
CA ILE A 583 5.02 -6.74 19.16
C ILE A 583 3.58 -7.10 19.52
N ALA A 584 3.17 -6.71 20.72
CA ALA A 584 1.78 -6.75 21.14
C ALA A 584 1.17 -5.36 21.03
N ASP A 585 -0.09 -5.30 20.66
CA ASP A 585 -0.89 -4.08 20.60
C ASP A 585 -2.32 -4.37 21.03
N LEU A 586 -3.03 -3.38 21.57
CA LEU A 586 -4.43 -3.52 21.93
C LEU A 586 -5.28 -3.18 20.71
N ARG A 587 -6.02 -4.18 20.21
CA ARG A 587 -6.92 -4.02 19.06
C ARG A 587 -8.37 -4.05 19.57
N GLY A 588 -9.17 -3.05 19.20
CA GLY A 588 -10.56 -2.91 19.64
C GLY A 588 -10.78 -1.76 20.64
N THR A 589 -12.03 -1.54 21.07
CA THR A 589 -12.42 -0.36 21.86
C THR A 589 -12.90 -0.71 23.27
N GLY A 590 -12.61 0.17 24.23
CA GLY A 590 -13.14 0.10 25.59
C GLY A 590 -12.81 -1.21 26.31
N GLN A 591 -13.80 -1.79 27.00
CA GLN A 591 -13.67 -3.06 27.72
C GLN A 591 -13.50 -4.29 26.78
N GLU A 592 -13.68 -4.14 25.46
CA GLU A 592 -13.53 -5.21 24.47
C GLU A 592 -12.19 -5.17 23.73
N ALA A 593 -11.28 -4.26 24.10
CA ALA A 593 -9.93 -4.22 23.55
C ALA A 593 -9.20 -5.53 23.84
N ARG A 594 -8.84 -6.27 22.77
CA ARG A 594 -8.13 -7.53 22.89
C ARG A 594 -6.66 -7.35 22.58
N PRO A 595 -5.78 -7.99 23.35
CA PRO A 595 -4.37 -8.01 23.02
C PRO A 595 -4.20 -8.80 21.71
N ALA A 596 -3.51 -8.19 20.74
CA ALA A 596 -3.13 -8.79 19.48
C ALA A 596 -1.62 -8.79 19.37
N VAL A 597 -1.06 -9.79 18.69
CA VAL A 597 0.37 -10.01 18.56
C VAL A 597 0.78 -10.20 17.10
N THR A 598 1.95 -9.71 16.72
CA THR A 598 2.53 -9.88 15.38
C THR A 598 4.06 -9.93 15.43
N LEU A 599 4.69 -10.35 14.33
CA LEU A 599 6.13 -10.22 14.15
C LEU A 599 6.55 -8.74 14.23
N ALA A 600 7.61 -8.47 14.98
CA ALA A 600 8.13 -7.10 15.10
C ALA A 600 8.55 -6.52 13.76
N HIS A 601 9.17 -7.35 12.91
CA HIS A 601 9.58 -6.94 11.56
C HIS A 601 9.62 -8.11 10.56
N GLU A 602 9.44 -7.82 9.27
CA GLU A 602 9.56 -8.77 8.16
C GLU A 602 11.01 -9.32 8.00
N ALA A 603 11.99 -8.72 8.67
CA ALA A 603 13.39 -9.17 8.63
C ALA A 603 13.57 -10.57 9.23
N LEU A 604 12.66 -10.98 10.14
CA LEU A 604 12.62 -12.34 10.67
C LEU A 604 12.27 -13.36 9.56
N LEU A 605 11.42 -12.99 8.61
CA LEU A 605 10.98 -13.88 7.52
C LEU A 605 12.11 -14.16 6.50
N THR A 606 13.12 -13.29 6.46
CA THR A 606 14.25 -13.40 5.52
C THR A 606 15.55 -13.85 6.17
N SER A 607 15.73 -13.59 7.47
CA SER A 607 17.05 -13.75 8.11
C SER A 607 17.09 -14.89 9.13
N TRP A 608 15.95 -15.33 9.67
CA TRP A 608 15.91 -16.44 10.65
C TRP A 608 15.78 -17.80 9.93
N PRO A 609 16.83 -18.64 9.88
CA PRO A 609 16.85 -19.82 9.01
C PRO A 609 15.72 -20.83 9.26
N ARG A 610 15.34 -21.01 10.52
CA ARG A 610 14.21 -21.86 10.92
C ARG A 610 12.89 -21.38 10.32
N LEU A 611 12.64 -20.07 10.39
CA LEU A 611 11.43 -19.46 9.84
C LEU A 611 11.46 -19.43 8.31
N CYS A 612 12.62 -19.24 7.69
CA CYS A 612 12.76 -19.35 6.24
C CYS A 612 12.45 -20.76 5.74
N THR A 613 13.00 -21.79 6.39
CA THR A 613 12.73 -23.20 6.07
C THR A 613 11.24 -23.52 6.24
N TRP A 614 10.65 -23.12 7.37
CA TRP A 614 9.23 -23.27 7.63
C TRP A 614 8.35 -22.58 6.58
N LEU A 615 8.74 -21.38 6.16
CA LEU A 615 8.01 -20.60 5.14
C LEU A 615 8.07 -21.28 3.77
N GLU A 616 9.21 -21.87 3.40
CA GLU A 616 9.35 -22.63 2.15
C GLU A 616 8.44 -23.86 2.13
N GLU A 617 8.41 -24.62 3.23
CA GLU A 617 7.56 -25.80 3.40
C GLU A 617 6.06 -25.44 3.37
N ASN A 618 5.68 -24.33 4.00
CA ASN A 618 4.28 -23.91 4.16
C ASN A 618 3.78 -22.95 3.07
N ARG A 619 4.61 -22.57 2.10
CA ARG A 619 4.29 -21.56 1.08
C ARG A 619 3.02 -21.89 0.31
N THR A 620 2.83 -23.15 -0.07
CA THR A 620 1.65 -23.62 -0.81
C THR A 620 0.37 -23.51 0.02
N LEU A 621 0.44 -23.90 1.29
CA LEU A 621 -0.69 -23.86 2.23
C LEU A 621 -1.11 -22.42 2.56
N LEU A 622 -0.14 -21.54 2.84
CA LEU A 622 -0.39 -20.13 3.13
C LEU A 622 -1.02 -19.39 1.93
N ARG A 623 -0.56 -19.67 0.70
CA ARG A 623 -1.17 -19.14 -0.54
C ARG A 623 -2.57 -19.67 -0.78
N ALA A 624 -2.80 -20.96 -0.53
CA ALA A 624 -4.14 -21.54 -0.63
C ALA A 624 -5.08 -20.87 0.37
N ARG A 625 -4.63 -20.66 1.62
CA ARG A 625 -5.41 -19.95 2.65
C ARG A 625 -5.78 -18.55 2.19
N SER A 626 -4.83 -17.75 1.69
CA SER A 626 -5.13 -16.38 1.22
C SER A 626 -6.20 -16.37 0.12
N ARG A 627 -6.10 -17.28 -0.85
CA ARG A 627 -7.09 -17.42 -1.94
C ARG A 627 -8.47 -17.84 -1.40
N VAL A 628 -8.52 -18.76 -0.44
CA VAL A 628 -9.77 -19.16 0.23
C VAL A 628 -10.39 -18.00 1.00
N SER A 629 -9.60 -17.25 1.77
CA SER A 629 -10.07 -16.07 2.50
C SER A 629 -10.65 -15.02 1.56
N ALA A 630 -9.97 -14.73 0.44
CA ALA A 630 -10.44 -13.78 -0.56
C ALA A 630 -11.75 -14.24 -1.22
N ALA A 631 -11.85 -15.52 -1.61
CA ALA A 631 -13.06 -16.07 -2.21
C ALA A 631 -14.25 -16.11 -1.23
N ALA A 632 -14.00 -16.43 0.04
CA ALA A 632 -15.03 -16.42 1.08
C ALA A 632 -15.56 -15.01 1.36
N ALA A 633 -14.69 -14.00 1.36
CA ALA A 633 -15.08 -12.59 1.49
C ALA A 633 -15.99 -12.17 0.32
N GLN A 634 -15.59 -12.49 -0.92
CA GLN A 634 -16.40 -12.23 -2.10
C GLN A 634 -17.76 -12.93 -2.06
N TRP A 635 -17.80 -14.21 -1.68
CA TRP A 635 -19.05 -14.96 -1.53
C TRP A 635 -20.00 -14.30 -0.52
N THR A 636 -19.46 -13.77 0.58
CA THR A 636 -20.26 -13.06 1.59
C THR A 636 -20.79 -11.73 1.05
N GLN A 637 -19.96 -10.97 0.34
CA GLN A 637 -20.34 -9.70 -0.28
C GLN A 637 -21.49 -9.87 -1.28
N GLU A 638 -21.52 -10.99 -1.99
CA GLU A 638 -22.52 -11.34 -3.00
C GLU A 638 -23.74 -12.09 -2.40
N GLY A 639 -23.97 -11.93 -1.09
CA GLY A 639 -25.13 -12.48 -0.40
C GLY A 639 -25.13 -14.00 -0.27
N CYS A 640 -23.95 -14.62 -0.22
CA CYS A 640 -23.74 -16.06 -0.12
C CYS A 640 -24.35 -16.86 -1.30
N SER A 641 -24.37 -16.27 -2.51
CA SER A 641 -24.90 -16.94 -3.71
C SER A 641 -24.11 -18.22 -4.07
N PRO A 642 -24.78 -19.32 -4.46
CA PRO A 642 -24.13 -20.53 -4.95
C PRO A 642 -23.20 -20.31 -6.15
N ASP A 643 -23.42 -19.26 -6.94
CA ASP A 643 -22.64 -18.97 -8.16
C ASP A 643 -21.17 -18.58 -7.85
N PHE A 644 -20.89 -18.14 -6.63
CA PHE A 644 -19.55 -17.78 -6.17
C PHE A 644 -18.86 -18.90 -5.37
N LEU A 645 -19.48 -20.09 -5.26
CA LEU A 645 -18.85 -21.25 -4.66
C LEU A 645 -17.73 -21.80 -5.54
N LEU A 646 -16.74 -22.45 -4.91
CA LEU A 646 -15.61 -23.02 -5.64
C LEU A 646 -16.07 -24.19 -6.51
N ALA A 647 -15.78 -24.11 -7.81
CA ALA A 647 -15.93 -25.24 -8.71
C ALA A 647 -14.95 -26.38 -8.36
N GLY A 648 -15.34 -27.61 -8.68
CA GLY A 648 -14.50 -28.79 -8.46
C GLY A 648 -13.16 -28.73 -9.18
N GLY A 649 -12.16 -29.43 -8.63
CA GLY A 649 -10.78 -29.43 -9.10
C GLY A 649 -9.86 -28.61 -8.18
N LYS A 650 -8.75 -28.10 -8.74
CA LYS A 650 -7.65 -27.50 -7.97
C LYS A 650 -8.09 -26.45 -6.92
N PRO A 651 -9.00 -25.49 -7.20
CA PRO A 651 -9.41 -24.51 -6.20
C PRO A 651 -10.11 -25.13 -4.99
N LEU A 652 -11.00 -26.11 -5.22
CA LEU A 652 -11.69 -26.81 -4.14
C LEU A 652 -10.75 -27.77 -3.39
N ASP A 653 -9.82 -28.42 -4.09
CA ASP A 653 -8.82 -29.30 -3.46
C ASP A 653 -7.91 -28.51 -2.52
N GLU A 654 -7.47 -27.32 -2.94
CA GLU A 654 -6.72 -26.38 -2.11
C GLU A 654 -7.54 -25.89 -0.92
N ALA A 655 -8.83 -25.58 -1.11
CA ALA A 655 -9.73 -25.19 -0.02
C ALA A 655 -9.92 -26.32 1.00
N ARG A 656 -10.09 -27.56 0.54
CA ARG A 656 -10.18 -28.75 1.39
C ARG A 656 -8.87 -29.01 2.14
N MET A 657 -7.72 -28.78 1.51
CA MET A 657 -6.40 -28.88 2.15
C MET A 657 -6.24 -27.85 3.27
N VAL A 658 -6.61 -26.59 3.02
CA VAL A 658 -6.60 -25.52 4.03
C VAL A 658 -7.54 -25.86 5.18
N PHE A 659 -8.74 -26.33 4.85
CA PHE A 659 -9.73 -26.71 5.85
C PHE A 659 -9.27 -27.89 6.71
N ALA A 660 -8.64 -28.91 6.11
CA ALA A 660 -8.11 -30.04 6.85
C ALA A 660 -6.94 -29.66 7.78
N SER A 661 -6.10 -28.71 7.34
CA SER A 661 -4.85 -28.36 8.04
C SER A 661 -5.03 -27.23 9.07
N LEU A 662 -5.96 -26.30 8.83
CA LEU A 662 -6.08 -25.04 9.58
C LEU A 662 -7.54 -24.74 10.02
N ARG A 663 -8.41 -25.75 10.17
CA ARG A 663 -9.85 -25.55 10.49
C ARG A 663 -10.08 -24.62 11.69
N ASP A 664 -9.29 -24.78 12.74
CA ASP A 664 -9.36 -24.02 14.00
C ASP A 664 -9.02 -22.52 13.83
N ARG A 665 -8.36 -22.18 12.72
CA ARG A 665 -7.87 -20.84 12.39
C ARG A 665 -8.70 -20.14 11.32
N LEU A 666 -9.69 -20.82 10.75
CA LEU A 666 -10.65 -20.22 9.82
C LEU A 666 -11.78 -19.55 10.61
N SER A 667 -12.27 -18.43 10.07
CA SER A 667 -13.49 -17.77 10.52
C SER A 667 -14.72 -18.64 10.23
N ALA A 668 -15.82 -18.37 10.94
CA ALA A 668 -17.08 -19.08 10.70
C ALA A 668 -17.55 -18.95 9.22
N VAL A 669 -17.27 -17.80 8.60
CA VAL A 669 -17.56 -17.53 7.18
C VAL A 669 -16.71 -18.40 6.26
N GLU A 670 -15.40 -18.48 6.49
CA GLU A 670 -14.50 -19.32 5.70
C GLU A 670 -14.84 -20.81 5.84
N ILE A 671 -15.18 -21.26 7.05
CA ILE A 671 -15.67 -22.62 7.30
C ILE A 671 -16.93 -22.90 6.49
N ALA A 672 -17.94 -22.02 6.60
CA ALA A 672 -19.20 -22.16 5.88
C ALA A 672 -19.01 -22.14 4.36
N PHE A 673 -18.09 -21.31 3.85
CA PHE A 673 -17.77 -21.22 2.42
C PHE A 673 -17.17 -22.52 1.88
N VAL A 674 -16.19 -23.10 2.59
CA VAL A 674 -15.53 -24.35 2.15
C VAL A 674 -16.48 -25.54 2.27
N GLU A 675 -17.28 -25.59 3.34
CA GLU A 675 -18.30 -26.63 3.53
C GLU A 675 -19.39 -26.54 2.44
N SER A 676 -19.88 -25.33 2.14
CA SER A 676 -20.88 -25.09 1.09
C SER A 676 -20.34 -25.42 -0.31
N SER A 677 -19.10 -25.02 -0.59
CA SER A 677 -18.43 -25.33 -1.87
C SER A 677 -18.23 -26.84 -2.04
N SER A 678 -17.82 -27.53 -0.97
CA SER A 678 -17.65 -28.98 -0.98
C SER A 678 -18.98 -29.70 -1.20
N ALA A 679 -20.04 -29.29 -0.48
CA ALA A 679 -21.36 -29.87 -0.62
C ALA A 679 -21.95 -29.65 -2.02
N HIS A 680 -21.77 -28.47 -2.60
CA HIS A 680 -22.25 -28.14 -3.94
C HIS A 680 -21.62 -29.04 -5.02
N VAL A 681 -20.30 -29.29 -4.93
CA VAL A 681 -19.61 -30.19 -5.86
C VAL A 681 -19.99 -31.64 -5.64
N ASP A 682 -20.07 -32.09 -4.38
CA ASP A 682 -20.45 -33.46 -4.05
C ASP A 682 -21.88 -33.77 -4.54
N GLU A 683 -22.81 -32.82 -4.45
CA GLU A 683 -24.17 -32.98 -4.97
C GLU A 683 -24.19 -33.09 -6.51
N ARG A 684 -23.46 -32.20 -7.19
CA ARG A 684 -23.34 -32.24 -8.65
C ARG A 684 -22.70 -33.54 -9.14
N ASP A 685 -21.70 -34.05 -8.42
CA ASP A 685 -21.03 -35.31 -8.75
C ASP A 685 -21.93 -36.53 -8.48
N ARG A 686 -22.79 -36.48 -7.45
CA ARG A 686 -23.87 -37.47 -7.23
C ARG A 686 -24.88 -37.46 -8.37
N GLU A 687 -25.38 -36.29 -8.78
CA GLU A 687 -26.32 -36.17 -9.91
C GLU A 687 -25.74 -36.73 -11.21
N LEU A 688 -24.45 -36.45 -11.49
CA LEU A 688 -23.73 -37.01 -12.62
C LEU A 688 -23.51 -38.53 -12.49
N GLY A 689 -23.26 -39.02 -11.27
CA GLY A 689 -23.16 -40.43 -10.93
C GLY A 689 -24.47 -41.19 -11.15
N ASP A 690 -25.59 -40.63 -10.70
CA ASP A 690 -26.94 -41.18 -10.88
C ASP A 690 -27.38 -41.17 -12.34
N MET A 691 -27.03 -40.11 -13.10
CA MET A 691 -27.23 -40.09 -14.55
C MET A 691 -26.41 -41.18 -15.26
N ARG A 692 -25.15 -41.41 -14.84
CA ARG A 692 -24.32 -42.51 -15.36
C ARG A 692 -24.87 -43.88 -14.97
N GLY A 693 -25.28 -44.08 -13.72
CA GLY A 693 -25.89 -45.34 -13.26
C GLY A 693 -27.20 -45.66 -13.99
N ARG A 694 -28.02 -44.65 -14.30
CA ARG A 694 -29.21 -44.79 -15.15
C ARG A 694 -28.89 -45.12 -16.60
N LEU A 695 -27.73 -44.70 -17.11
CA LEU A 695 -27.24 -45.07 -18.45
C LEU A 695 -26.65 -46.48 -18.49
N ASP A 696 -25.97 -46.94 -17.42
CA ASP A 696 -25.40 -48.29 -17.34
C ASP A 696 -26.44 -49.39 -17.06
N LEU A 697 -27.61 -49.03 -16.50
CA LEU A 697 -28.77 -49.94 -16.35
C LEU A 697 -29.55 -50.18 -17.65
N MET A 698 -29.27 -49.42 -18.72
CA MET A 698 -29.77 -49.74 -20.06
C MET A 698 -28.87 -50.83 -20.66
N ASP A 699 -29.39 -52.05 -20.75
CA ASP A 699 -28.72 -53.22 -21.33
C ASP A 699 -28.09 -52.92 -22.70
N VAL A 700 -26.79 -52.64 -22.70
CA VAL A 700 -26.00 -52.28 -23.88
C VAL A 700 -26.00 -53.41 -24.93
N ASN A 701 -26.33 -54.65 -24.53
CA ASN A 701 -26.46 -55.78 -25.47
C ASN A 701 -27.81 -55.79 -26.21
N ALA A 702 -28.88 -55.21 -25.67
CA ALA A 702 -30.18 -55.13 -26.33
C ALA A 702 -30.20 -54.13 -27.51
N VAL A 703 -29.29 -53.15 -27.50
CA VAL A 703 -29.16 -52.12 -28.55
C VAL A 703 -28.12 -52.48 -29.62
N ARG A 704 -27.22 -53.43 -29.32
CA ARG A 704 -26.09 -53.80 -30.19
C ARG A 704 -26.49 -54.55 -31.47
N GLN A 705 -27.50 -55.42 -31.41
CA GLN A 705 -28.00 -56.15 -32.58
C GLN A 705 -28.77 -55.28 -33.60
N PRO A 706 -29.71 -54.40 -33.20
CA PRO A 706 -30.41 -53.55 -34.15
C PRO A 706 -29.50 -52.50 -34.80
N LEU A 707 -28.50 -51.95 -34.08
CA LEU A 707 -27.53 -51.01 -34.65
C LEU A 707 -26.60 -51.67 -35.68
N ALA A 708 -26.15 -52.91 -35.44
CA ALA A 708 -25.33 -53.64 -36.41
C ALA A 708 -26.09 -53.90 -37.73
N ASN A 709 -27.38 -54.24 -37.65
CA ASN A 709 -28.21 -54.42 -38.84
C ASN A 709 -28.53 -53.09 -39.55
N LEU A 710 -28.66 -51.99 -38.80
CA LEU A 710 -28.91 -50.65 -39.35
C LEU A 710 -27.68 -50.06 -40.05
N PHE A 711 -26.46 -50.33 -39.55
CA PHE A 711 -25.22 -49.90 -40.21
C PHE A 711 -24.95 -50.65 -41.52
N ILE A 712 -25.31 -51.94 -41.61
CA ILE A 712 -25.19 -52.74 -42.84
C ILE A 712 -26.18 -52.26 -43.91
N THR A 713 -27.37 -51.80 -43.53
CA THR A 713 -28.38 -51.27 -44.48
C THR A 713 -28.14 -49.80 -44.86
N GLY A 714 -27.60 -48.97 -43.96
CA GLY A 714 -27.30 -47.55 -44.25
C GLY A 714 -26.09 -47.32 -45.16
N GLY A 715 -25.05 -48.16 -45.05
CA GLY A 715 -23.84 -48.05 -45.87
C GLY A 715 -24.06 -48.30 -47.37
N LEU A 716 -25.03 -49.15 -47.71
CA LEU A 716 -25.37 -49.44 -49.10
C LEU A 716 -26.09 -48.25 -49.79
N GLY A 717 -26.91 -47.50 -49.05
CA GLY A 717 -27.71 -46.40 -49.60
C GLY A 717 -26.89 -45.17 -50.01
N GLY A 718 -25.86 -44.82 -49.24
CA GLY A 718 -24.99 -43.67 -49.55
C GLY A 718 -24.08 -43.89 -50.76
N ALA A 719 -23.63 -45.14 -50.97
CA ALA A 719 -22.87 -45.55 -52.14
C ALA A 719 -23.71 -45.48 -53.43
N ILE A 720 -24.98 -45.92 -53.36
CA ILE A 720 -25.91 -45.89 -54.49
C ILE A 720 -26.28 -44.44 -54.87
N SER A 721 -26.50 -43.56 -53.89
CA SER A 721 -26.80 -42.14 -54.14
C SER A 721 -25.66 -41.39 -54.83
N SER A 722 -24.41 -41.62 -54.40
CA SER A 722 -23.22 -40.99 -54.99
C SER A 722 -22.93 -41.52 -56.40
N PHE A 723 -23.23 -42.81 -56.65
CA PHE A 723 -23.10 -43.43 -57.98
C PHE A 723 -24.11 -42.85 -58.97
N VAL A 724 -25.39 -42.69 -58.57
CA VAL A 724 -26.45 -42.12 -59.41
C VAL A 724 -26.11 -40.70 -59.84
N VAL A 725 -25.64 -39.85 -58.92
CA VAL A 725 -25.23 -38.47 -59.22
C VAL A 725 -24.03 -38.43 -60.17
N TYR A 726 -23.02 -39.29 -59.95
CA TYR A 726 -21.85 -39.38 -60.83
C TYR A 726 -22.21 -39.86 -62.25
N THR A 727 -23.11 -40.84 -62.41
CA THR A 727 -23.58 -41.30 -63.72
C THR A 727 -24.43 -40.26 -64.46
N ILE A 728 -25.21 -39.45 -63.74
CA ILE A 728 -26.03 -38.37 -64.33
C ILE A 728 -25.12 -37.26 -64.89
N ILE A 729 -24.07 -36.88 -64.15
CA ILE A 729 -23.08 -35.88 -64.59
C ILE A 729 -22.32 -36.33 -65.85
N ARG A 730 -22.07 -37.64 -66.00
CA ARG A 730 -21.24 -38.18 -67.09
C ARG A 730 -22.01 -38.47 -68.38
N ARG A 731 -23.35 -38.58 -68.35
CA ARG A 731 -24.16 -39.01 -69.52
C ARG A 731 -25.11 -37.94 -70.09
N ALA A 732 -25.27 -36.76 -69.49
CA ALA A 732 -26.17 -35.72 -70.00
C ALA A 732 -25.48 -34.35 -70.12
N PRO A 733 -25.67 -33.59 -71.22
CA PRO A 733 -25.31 -32.18 -71.27
C PRO A 733 -26.34 -31.41 -70.44
N LEU A 734 -26.05 -31.20 -69.15
CA LEU A 734 -26.92 -30.48 -68.22
C LEU A 734 -26.70 -28.96 -68.36
N ASP A 735 -27.78 -28.18 -68.34
CA ASP A 735 -27.70 -26.71 -68.36
C ASP A 735 -26.93 -26.16 -67.14
N PRO A 736 -26.14 -25.08 -67.31
CA PRO A 736 -25.30 -24.50 -66.26
C PRO A 736 -25.97 -24.23 -64.89
N PRO A 737 -27.25 -23.82 -64.78
CA PRO A 737 -27.87 -23.57 -63.49
C PRO A 737 -28.08 -24.86 -62.67
N VAL A 738 -28.33 -26.00 -63.32
CA VAL A 738 -28.56 -27.28 -62.65
C VAL A 738 -27.27 -27.84 -62.07
N VAL A 739 -26.16 -27.68 -62.80
CA VAL A 739 -24.81 -28.04 -62.34
C VAL A 739 -24.39 -27.14 -61.16
N ALA A 740 -24.75 -25.85 -61.19
CA ALA A 740 -24.49 -24.94 -60.08
C ALA A 740 -25.30 -25.31 -58.82
N ILE A 741 -26.59 -25.62 -58.94
CA ILE A 741 -27.44 -26.04 -57.81
C ILE A 741 -26.96 -27.37 -57.22
N MET A 742 -26.53 -28.32 -58.05
CA MET A 742 -25.99 -29.59 -57.57
C MET A 742 -24.58 -29.46 -56.96
N GLY A 743 -23.74 -28.56 -57.49
CA GLY A 743 -22.45 -28.20 -56.90
C GLY A 743 -22.60 -27.56 -55.52
N ILE A 744 -23.61 -26.69 -55.34
CA ILE A 744 -23.98 -26.13 -54.04
C ILE A 744 -24.42 -27.24 -53.08
N TRP A 745 -25.17 -28.23 -53.56
CA TRP A 745 -25.65 -29.34 -52.73
C TRP A 745 -24.52 -30.29 -52.30
N VAL A 746 -23.60 -30.65 -53.20
CA VAL A 746 -22.41 -31.45 -52.87
C VAL A 746 -21.48 -30.66 -51.94
N GLY A 747 -21.30 -29.36 -52.18
CA GLY A 747 -20.57 -28.46 -51.30
C GLY A 747 -21.19 -28.38 -49.90
N PHE A 748 -22.52 -28.33 -49.80
CA PHE A 748 -23.25 -28.33 -48.54
C PHE A 748 -23.07 -29.63 -47.75
N VAL A 749 -23.12 -30.79 -48.42
CA VAL A 749 -22.89 -32.10 -47.78
C VAL A 749 -21.44 -32.22 -47.28
N LEU A 750 -20.47 -31.76 -48.06
CA LEU A 750 -19.06 -31.74 -47.64
C LEU A 750 -18.81 -30.77 -46.48
N LEU A 751 -19.46 -29.60 -46.49
CA LEU A 751 -19.35 -28.60 -45.44
C LEU A 751 -20.01 -29.05 -44.14
N MET A 752 -21.14 -29.74 -44.21
CA MET A 752 -21.79 -30.39 -43.06
C MET A 752 -20.95 -31.55 -42.50
N GLY A 753 -20.34 -32.36 -43.36
CA GLY A 753 -19.37 -33.39 -42.96
C GLY A 753 -18.13 -32.79 -42.28
N GLY A 754 -17.61 -31.68 -42.82
CA GLY A 754 -16.49 -30.93 -42.24
C GLY A 754 -16.84 -30.29 -40.90
N MET A 755 -18.02 -29.67 -40.77
CA MET A 755 -18.52 -29.14 -39.49
C MET A 755 -18.70 -30.25 -38.46
N ALA A 756 -19.21 -31.42 -38.84
CA ALA A 756 -19.33 -32.56 -37.95
C ALA A 756 -17.95 -33.01 -37.43
N ILE A 757 -16.94 -33.10 -38.30
CA ILE A 757 -15.56 -33.45 -37.91
C ILE A 757 -14.93 -32.39 -37.00
N ILE A 758 -15.13 -31.10 -37.28
CA ILE A 758 -14.61 -29.99 -36.45
C ILE A 758 -15.30 -29.96 -35.08
N THR A 759 -16.61 -30.22 -35.04
CA THR A 759 -17.41 -30.27 -33.81
C THR A 759 -17.04 -31.50 -32.97
N LEU A 760 -16.76 -32.64 -33.62
CA LEU A 760 -16.21 -33.86 -33.01
C LEU A 760 -14.76 -33.71 -32.53
N ARG A 761 -13.96 -32.80 -33.10
CA ARG A 761 -12.62 -32.45 -32.61
C ARG A 761 -12.64 -31.46 -31.45
N LYS A 762 -13.60 -30.53 -31.40
CA LYS A 762 -13.75 -29.54 -30.33
C LYS A 762 -14.39 -30.13 -29.07
N THR A 763 -15.26 -31.12 -29.23
CA THR A 763 -15.70 -31.96 -28.11
C THR A 763 -14.56 -32.94 -27.81
N ARG A 764 -13.86 -32.77 -26.68
CA ARG A 764 -12.83 -33.72 -26.21
C ARG A 764 -13.51 -35.06 -25.85
N MET A 765 -13.91 -35.85 -26.86
CA MET A 765 -14.33 -37.22 -26.66
C MET A 765 -13.10 -38.13 -26.54
N PRO A 766 -13.14 -39.13 -25.64
CA PRO A 766 -12.02 -40.03 -25.42
C PRO A 766 -11.67 -40.82 -26.68
N LYS A 767 -10.36 -41.03 -26.90
CA LYS A 767 -9.76 -41.71 -28.08
C LYS A 767 -10.25 -43.17 -28.31
N SER A 768 -11.12 -43.72 -27.45
CA SER A 768 -11.67 -45.07 -27.54
C SER A 768 -12.87 -45.23 -28.49
N LEU A 769 -13.47 -44.13 -28.98
CA LEU A 769 -14.68 -44.16 -29.82
C LEU A 769 -14.45 -43.98 -31.33
N VAL A 770 -13.22 -43.68 -31.76
CA VAL A 770 -12.86 -43.78 -33.19
C VAL A 770 -12.12 -45.10 -33.39
N SER A 771 -12.88 -46.20 -33.43
CA SER A 771 -12.28 -47.50 -33.66
C SER A 771 -11.76 -47.59 -35.09
N GLY A 772 -10.58 -48.20 -35.27
CA GLY A 772 -9.99 -48.44 -36.60
C GLY A 772 -10.90 -49.19 -37.57
N GLN A 773 -11.97 -49.84 -37.08
CA GLN A 773 -13.00 -50.44 -37.92
C GLN A 773 -13.81 -49.41 -38.69
N MET A 774 -14.09 -48.22 -38.14
CA MET A 774 -14.87 -47.21 -38.85
C MET A 774 -14.12 -46.74 -40.11
N ILE A 775 -12.82 -46.47 -39.98
CA ILE A 775 -11.95 -46.09 -41.11
C ILE A 775 -11.78 -47.25 -42.10
N LEU A 776 -11.63 -48.49 -41.62
CA LEU A 776 -11.57 -49.67 -42.49
C LEU A 776 -12.87 -49.87 -43.27
N THR A 777 -14.03 -49.67 -42.64
CA THR A 777 -15.35 -49.91 -43.22
C THR A 777 -15.63 -48.91 -44.35
N TRP A 778 -15.35 -47.63 -44.11
CA TRP A 778 -15.43 -46.60 -45.15
C TRP A 778 -14.41 -46.81 -46.27
N GLY A 779 -13.21 -47.31 -45.96
CA GLY A 779 -12.20 -47.70 -46.94
C GLY A 779 -12.63 -48.88 -47.83
N THR A 780 -13.20 -49.94 -47.26
CA THR A 780 -13.74 -51.09 -48.02
C THR A 780 -14.95 -50.72 -48.88
N ILE A 781 -15.80 -49.81 -48.42
CA ILE A 781 -16.95 -49.31 -49.21
C ILE A 781 -16.45 -48.52 -50.42
N ALA A 782 -15.42 -47.67 -50.27
CA ALA A 782 -14.83 -46.93 -51.38
C ALA A 782 -14.20 -47.86 -52.44
N VAL A 783 -13.52 -48.92 -52.02
CA VAL A 783 -12.91 -49.91 -52.94
C VAL A 783 -13.98 -50.80 -53.60
N ALA A 784 -15.02 -51.20 -52.87
CA ALA A 784 -16.14 -51.97 -53.43
C ALA A 784 -16.95 -51.18 -54.46
N CYS A 785 -17.13 -49.87 -54.25
CA CYS A 785 -17.74 -48.97 -55.24
C CYS A 785 -16.90 -48.84 -56.51
N LEU A 786 -15.56 -48.84 -56.37
CA LEU A 786 -14.64 -48.76 -57.51
C LEU A 786 -14.65 -50.06 -58.34
N VAL A 787 -14.66 -51.22 -57.68
CA VAL A 787 -14.66 -52.54 -58.33
C VAL A 787 -16.01 -52.86 -58.97
N ASN A 788 -17.12 -52.45 -58.35
CA ASN A 788 -18.46 -52.69 -58.90
C ASN A 788 -18.84 -51.70 -60.03
N GLY A 789 -18.26 -50.49 -60.02
CA GLY A 789 -18.38 -49.53 -61.12
C GLY A 789 -17.72 -50.00 -62.43
N ILE A 790 -16.72 -50.88 -62.34
CA ILE A 790 -16.09 -51.53 -63.51
C ILE A 790 -16.97 -52.67 -64.04
N ASN A 791 -17.65 -53.42 -63.17
CA ASN A 791 -18.45 -54.58 -63.57
C ASN A 791 -19.84 -54.24 -64.13
N ASN A 792 -20.45 -53.12 -63.73
CA ASN A 792 -21.83 -52.79 -64.10
C ASN A 792 -21.99 -51.98 -65.40
N GLN A 793 -20.93 -51.86 -66.21
CA GLN A 793 -21.07 -51.46 -67.62
C GLN A 793 -21.81 -52.51 -68.49
N LEU A 794 -22.11 -53.69 -67.94
CA LEU A 794 -22.59 -54.86 -68.69
C LEU A 794 -24.11 -55.16 -68.61
N LEU A 795 -24.90 -54.52 -67.73
CA LEU A 795 -26.30 -54.93 -67.49
C LEU A 795 -27.24 -53.70 -67.37
N GLU A 796 -27.95 -53.36 -68.45
CA GLU A 796 -28.85 -52.20 -68.55
C GLU A 796 -30.25 -52.46 -67.92
N LEU A 797 -30.68 -51.64 -66.94
CA LEU A 797 -32.03 -51.68 -66.34
C LEU A 797 -32.62 -50.25 -66.14
N PRO A 798 -33.97 -50.07 -66.13
CA PRO A 798 -34.64 -48.75 -66.20
C PRO A 798 -34.83 -47.99 -64.87
N LEU A 799 -34.90 -46.65 -64.97
CA LEU A 799 -34.71 -45.65 -63.88
C LEU A 799 -35.86 -45.47 -62.85
N ASN A 800 -37.12 -45.77 -63.21
CA ASN A 800 -38.27 -45.34 -62.39
C ASN A 800 -38.48 -46.14 -61.10
N THR A 801 -37.93 -47.35 -61.00
CA THR A 801 -37.97 -48.19 -59.79
C THR A 801 -36.95 -47.76 -58.73
N LEU A 802 -35.94 -46.97 -59.13
CA LEU A 802 -34.83 -46.54 -58.28
C LEU A 802 -35.17 -45.30 -57.43
N VAL A 803 -36.07 -44.44 -57.91
CA VAL A 803 -36.40 -43.15 -57.28
C VAL A 803 -37.37 -43.31 -56.11
N CYS A 804 -38.39 -44.18 -56.24
CA CYS A 804 -39.36 -44.46 -55.17
C CYS A 804 -38.75 -45.21 -53.98
N SER A 805 -37.72 -46.03 -54.21
CA SER A 805 -37.02 -46.76 -53.16
C SER A 805 -36.04 -45.86 -52.39
N ALA A 806 -35.31 -44.97 -53.07
CA ALA A 806 -34.37 -44.05 -52.43
C ALA A 806 -35.05 -43.04 -51.48
N ALA A 807 -36.24 -42.53 -51.82
CA ALA A 807 -37.00 -41.60 -50.98
C ALA A 807 -37.51 -42.26 -49.69
N LEU A 808 -37.91 -43.54 -49.76
CA LEU A 808 -38.35 -44.32 -48.61
C LEU A 808 -37.21 -44.61 -47.63
N PHE A 809 -36.00 -44.92 -48.14
CA PHE A 809 -34.82 -45.17 -47.31
C PHE A 809 -34.26 -43.90 -46.64
N LEU A 810 -34.37 -42.74 -47.28
CA LEU A 810 -33.99 -41.44 -46.69
C LEU A 810 -34.95 -41.03 -45.55
N ALA A 811 -36.25 -41.26 -45.70
CA ALA A 811 -37.25 -40.98 -44.66
C ALA A 811 -37.04 -41.86 -43.40
N ILE A 812 -36.69 -43.14 -43.60
CA ILE A 812 -36.39 -44.07 -42.50
C ILE A 812 -35.09 -43.65 -41.78
N GLY A 813 -34.04 -43.28 -42.53
CA GLY A 813 -32.77 -42.81 -41.97
C GLY A 813 -32.91 -41.56 -41.10
N PHE A 814 -33.71 -40.58 -41.52
CA PHE A 814 -33.99 -39.37 -40.74
C PHE A 814 -34.82 -39.66 -39.48
N ALA A 815 -35.83 -40.53 -39.58
CA ALA A 815 -36.64 -40.94 -38.42
C ALA A 815 -35.80 -41.65 -37.34
N THR A 816 -34.83 -42.48 -37.73
CA THR A 816 -33.91 -43.14 -36.78
C THR A 816 -32.89 -42.19 -36.17
N THR A 817 -32.46 -41.16 -36.90
CA THR A 817 -31.51 -40.16 -36.38
C THR A 817 -32.18 -39.20 -35.38
N ALA A 818 -33.47 -38.89 -35.59
CA ALA A 818 -34.28 -38.06 -34.67
C ALA A 818 -34.59 -38.76 -33.33
N GLY A 819 -34.55 -40.09 -33.26
CA GLY A 819 -34.73 -40.85 -32.02
C GLY A 819 -33.53 -40.81 -31.07
N VAL A 820 -32.34 -40.44 -31.55
CA VAL A 820 -31.06 -40.50 -30.79
C VAL A 820 -30.66 -39.12 -30.23
N ILE A 821 -31.24 -38.03 -30.73
CA ILE A 821 -30.95 -36.67 -30.29
C ILE A 821 -32.21 -36.14 -29.59
N GLN A 822 -32.10 -35.82 -28.30
CA GLN A 822 -33.20 -35.40 -27.41
C GLN A 822 -34.27 -34.52 -28.09
N TYR A 823 -35.53 -34.75 -27.67
CA TYR A 823 -36.85 -34.22 -28.10
C TYR A 823 -36.97 -32.81 -28.77
N ARG A 824 -35.96 -31.93 -28.72
CA ARG A 824 -36.01 -30.56 -29.23
C ARG A 824 -35.92 -30.42 -30.76
N LEU A 825 -35.57 -31.48 -31.50
CA LEU A 825 -35.48 -31.45 -32.98
C LEU A 825 -36.60 -32.26 -33.69
N LEU A 826 -37.50 -32.87 -32.93
CA LEU A 826 -38.53 -33.76 -33.47
C LEU A 826 -39.51 -33.02 -34.40
N VAL A 827 -39.83 -31.77 -34.08
CA VAL A 827 -40.72 -30.91 -34.88
C VAL A 827 -40.06 -30.54 -36.23
N ALA A 828 -38.79 -30.15 -36.23
CA ALA A 828 -38.05 -29.82 -37.45
C ALA A 828 -37.92 -31.05 -38.38
N SER A 829 -37.68 -32.23 -37.78
CA SER A 829 -37.62 -33.48 -38.54
C SER A 829 -38.97 -33.83 -39.16
N LEU A 830 -40.08 -33.72 -38.42
CA LEU A 830 -41.44 -33.99 -38.95
C LEU A 830 -41.80 -33.06 -40.11
N PHE A 831 -41.43 -31.77 -40.03
CA PHE A 831 -41.66 -30.81 -41.11
C PHE A 831 -40.80 -31.07 -42.34
N LEU A 832 -39.57 -31.56 -42.17
CA LEU A 832 -38.69 -32.00 -43.26
C LEU A 832 -39.22 -33.25 -43.98
N THR A 833 -39.73 -34.24 -43.23
CA THR A 833 -40.34 -35.44 -43.84
C THR A 833 -41.65 -35.10 -44.56
N ALA A 834 -42.49 -34.24 -43.99
CA ALA A 834 -43.72 -33.78 -44.62
C ALA A 834 -43.45 -32.95 -45.89
N GLY A 835 -42.48 -32.04 -45.86
CA GLY A 835 -42.08 -31.24 -47.03
C GLY A 835 -41.50 -32.10 -48.17
N SER A 836 -40.77 -33.16 -47.83
CA SER A 836 -40.20 -34.11 -48.81
C SER A 836 -41.28 -34.96 -49.49
N LEU A 837 -42.34 -35.34 -48.76
CA LEU A 837 -43.51 -36.03 -49.31
C LEU A 837 -44.38 -35.14 -50.20
N VAL A 838 -44.49 -33.84 -49.88
CA VAL A 838 -45.24 -32.86 -50.70
C VAL A 838 -44.50 -32.53 -52.00
N LEU A 839 -43.17 -32.45 -51.98
CA LEU A 839 -42.33 -32.26 -53.17
C LEU A 839 -42.39 -33.44 -54.17
N ALA A 840 -42.76 -34.64 -53.71
CA ALA A 840 -42.91 -35.81 -54.56
C ALA A 840 -44.20 -35.80 -55.42
N TYR A 841 -45.16 -34.91 -55.14
CA TYR A 841 -46.52 -35.01 -55.72
C TYR A 841 -47.07 -33.75 -56.44
N TRP A 842 -46.36 -32.61 -56.52
CA TRP A 842 -46.88 -31.38 -57.19
C TRP A 842 -45.83 -30.64 -58.05
N PRO A 843 -46.17 -30.00 -59.19
CA PRO A 843 -45.16 -29.36 -60.05
C PRO A 843 -44.76 -27.95 -59.57
N LEU A 844 -43.47 -27.64 -59.84
CA LEU A 844 -42.68 -26.39 -59.91
C LEU A 844 -43.20 -25.03 -59.36
N HIS A 845 -44.50 -24.72 -59.37
CA HIS A 845 -45.00 -23.42 -58.88
C HIS A 845 -45.22 -23.35 -57.37
N ALA A 846 -45.22 -24.49 -56.66
CA ALA A 846 -45.33 -24.54 -55.20
C ALA A 846 -44.02 -24.16 -54.46
N MET A 847 -42.86 -24.23 -55.13
CA MET A 847 -41.55 -23.98 -54.51
C MET A 847 -41.35 -22.53 -54.05
N LEU A 848 -41.94 -21.55 -54.74
CA LEU A 848 -41.82 -20.13 -54.39
C LEU A 848 -42.62 -19.77 -53.12
N ILE A 849 -43.81 -20.35 -52.95
CA ILE A 849 -44.64 -20.14 -51.75
C ILE A 849 -44.00 -20.84 -50.54
N PHE A 850 -43.41 -22.02 -50.75
CA PHE A 850 -42.73 -22.76 -49.69
C PHE A 850 -41.42 -22.10 -49.22
N GLY A 851 -40.65 -21.48 -50.13
CA GLY A 851 -39.44 -20.75 -49.78
C GLY A 851 -39.70 -19.52 -48.90
N VAL A 852 -40.81 -18.80 -49.13
CA VAL A 852 -41.20 -17.64 -48.32
C VAL A 852 -41.66 -18.07 -46.92
N LEU A 853 -42.43 -19.15 -46.81
CA LEU A 853 -42.85 -19.72 -45.53
C LEU A 853 -41.66 -20.22 -44.69
N TRP A 854 -40.66 -20.81 -45.33
CA TRP A 854 -39.43 -21.25 -44.67
C TRP A 854 -38.54 -20.10 -44.19
N GLY A 855 -38.46 -19.01 -44.96
CA GLY A 855 -37.76 -17.79 -44.54
C GLY A 855 -38.32 -17.20 -43.26
N VAL A 856 -39.65 -17.19 -43.09
CA VAL A 856 -40.32 -16.69 -41.88
C VAL A 856 -40.05 -17.60 -40.67
N VAL A 857 -40.10 -18.93 -40.85
CA VAL A 857 -39.86 -19.91 -39.77
C VAL A 857 -38.40 -19.86 -39.30
N PHE A 858 -37.43 -19.76 -40.21
CA PHE A 858 -36.01 -19.69 -39.83
C PHE A 858 -35.62 -18.35 -39.21
N THR A 859 -36.23 -17.24 -39.65
CA THR A 859 -36.01 -15.93 -39.03
C THR A 859 -36.59 -15.90 -37.61
N GLY A 860 -37.78 -16.49 -37.39
CA GLY A 860 -38.35 -16.66 -36.04
C GLY A 860 -37.53 -17.58 -35.14
N PHE A 861 -37.01 -18.69 -35.68
CA PHE A 861 -36.14 -19.63 -34.94
C PHE A 861 -34.77 -19.02 -34.60
N GLY A 862 -34.21 -18.21 -35.51
CA GLY A 862 -32.96 -17.46 -35.27
C GLY A 862 -33.11 -16.39 -34.20
N ILE A 863 -34.26 -15.70 -34.15
CA ILE A 863 -34.57 -14.72 -33.10
C ILE A 863 -34.73 -15.42 -31.74
N TRP A 864 -35.40 -16.58 -31.70
CA TRP A 864 -35.60 -17.39 -30.48
C TRP A 864 -34.30 -17.95 -29.88
N LEU A 865 -33.33 -18.33 -30.73
CA LEU A 865 -32.00 -18.76 -30.27
C LEU A 865 -31.14 -17.60 -29.76
N ARG A 866 -31.33 -16.38 -30.28
CA ARG A 866 -30.52 -15.21 -29.94
C ARG A 866 -30.95 -14.54 -28.63
N THR A 867 -32.20 -14.72 -28.21
CA THR A 867 -32.73 -14.17 -26.95
C THR A 867 -32.53 -15.07 -25.73
N GLY A 868 -31.83 -16.21 -25.87
CA GLY A 868 -31.52 -17.10 -24.75
C GLY A 868 -32.78 -17.66 -24.11
N GLY A 869 -33.30 -18.76 -24.67
CA GLY A 869 -34.57 -19.37 -24.26
C GLY A 869 -34.74 -19.54 -22.75
N GLY A 870 -35.46 -18.60 -22.14
CA GLY A 870 -35.78 -18.57 -20.72
C GLY A 870 -36.56 -17.31 -20.35
N ALA A 871 -37.88 -17.33 -20.57
CA ALA A 871 -38.92 -16.60 -19.84
C ALA A 871 -40.13 -16.32 -20.75
N LEU A 872 -41.11 -17.22 -20.73
CA LEU A 872 -42.51 -16.85 -21.00
C LEU A 872 -43.36 -17.44 -19.88
N GLY A 873 -43.13 -16.93 -18.67
CA GLY A 873 -44.09 -16.89 -17.59
C GLY A 873 -44.38 -15.42 -17.30
N GLY A 874 -45.57 -14.94 -17.70
CA GLY A 874 -46.14 -13.70 -17.21
C GLY A 874 -45.65 -12.39 -17.85
N SER A 875 -46.24 -12.00 -18.97
CA SER A 875 -46.88 -10.67 -19.16
C SER A 875 -47.21 -10.49 -20.64
N GLY A 876 -48.47 -10.16 -20.91
CA GLY A 876 -49.00 -10.04 -22.26
C GLY A 876 -48.50 -8.78 -22.95
N VAL A 877 -48.01 -8.94 -24.18
CA VAL A 877 -48.17 -7.96 -25.26
C VAL A 877 -48.37 -8.75 -26.55
N ALA A 878 -49.57 -8.64 -27.11
CA ALA A 878 -49.91 -9.14 -28.43
C ALA A 878 -49.30 -8.23 -29.50
N VAL A 879 -48.61 -8.78 -30.49
CA VAL A 879 -48.44 -8.13 -31.80
C VAL A 879 -48.54 -9.19 -32.91
N LYS A 880 -49.32 -8.81 -33.92
CA LYS A 880 -49.85 -9.53 -35.09
C LYS A 880 -48.86 -10.31 -35.93
#